data_AF-A0A674BZD7-F1
#
_entry.id   AF-A0A674BZD7-F1
#
_cell.length_a   1.000
_cell.length_b   1.000
_cell.length_c   1.000
_cell.angle_alpha   90.00
_cell.angle_beta   90.00
_cell.angle_gamma   90.00
#
_symmetry.space_group_name_H-M   'P 1'
#
loop_
_entity.id
_entity.type
_entity.pdbx_description
1 polymer ?
#
loop_
_entity_poly.entity_id
_entity_poly.type
_entity_poly.pdbx_seq_one_letter_code
_entity_poly.pdbx_strand_id
1 'polypeptide(L)'
;MSQAGEQTNPPSGGGGGEEETTPLLALAPDADLQEESLALGPTHVSASPAFQCLDQLFSTGKISGTKAAKLKASFSLLHDTLKSSQQSEIRLLQEAKRFRAELERQQKELEKAEQFPEGPDTEVSRMRQQLLKFHNDLRQAEERDYQMNYQLECLTEEKFCLEKDYETQPKPVELEKRAKTLKDSSEELRKEVSQRRQEIHSLLEDMEARHKLMTREQRELDHKKDIIVNNQAELAQLLSVPGQLGKEIERINRKKMEVEKSKAALDEQLSEVTALQKMTEARCRSLEEEKREVRRQVEGCRAHLEAAEREHSMLQKEQEMTKEKEVIMMGQRGMLDINTGHCIMERKSVHENLARKQRERDRQLRELKKVELQLKMAQDSLVHTQLLHDKTKSTRDAKPKSDRILKTRQEIQLEVDKLKRNLIHQQPVAEVETQLIEQCVEQEQKLMRQSHRHREELHTLRCLTQIKADEREQKSRDRHRAEQRYNRIKQELRGKSLVIHELKKQNQEVQSRLGVFAKLYDNIKGDRNKCVNLIQMASQRTAEMREKFKILDNEIEILRTNAINKEKLLQKSRLKHFHSHTIRDSLRNDISKVTQVLHEMRQKREEQKLNLGRLTHMINYHEQNLLQMRKSHDTAVQSRNDRGVQLLEREEEMCIFYEKVNVQEGLIRDGNIEMQALEEETCCLQMITKEEERQTALSRKLVPCQRRLEGESTMLQIQLSECKERMLELEKALEDPGQENRARELEGNDPSPVELIQKIEQLEVGLAEREELLLEKDLVFEQVTRLSQRIRAKAENGKQDTLQLAKKVNELQGRIKESTRRMMAVVSELSMRQASAMTLQQELKERELFLDTCHRRLDQGLPPSEDLELEWQHILRDEQRRQADQQEKDRLVEEEERSQLPSGVYTTAEARPNAYIPLGDTLPLPKPYGALAPFKPSEPGTNIRHIRKPEPKPIEI
;
A
#
# COMPACT_ATOMS: atom_id res chain seq x y z
N MET A 1 -0.64 39.95 -29.18
CA MET A 1 -1.22 40.93 -28.24
C MET A 1 -2.25 40.18 -27.40
N SER A 2 -2.20 40.15 -26.06
CA SER A 2 -1.19 40.68 -25.12
C SER A 2 -1.25 39.93 -23.76
N GLN A 3 -0.19 40.09 -22.96
CA GLN A 3 -0.12 40.37 -21.50
C GLN A 3 -1.45 40.39 -20.70
N ALA A 4 -1.54 40.07 -19.40
CA ALA A 4 -0.62 39.62 -18.32
C ALA A 4 -1.50 38.89 -17.24
N GLY A 5 -1.06 38.32 -16.12
CA GLY A 5 0.27 38.19 -15.48
C GLY A 5 0.36 38.91 -14.12
N GLU A 6 0.20 38.19 -12.99
CA GLU A 6 0.59 38.68 -11.65
C GLU A 6 0.76 37.52 -10.63
N GLN A 7 1.68 37.66 -9.67
CA GLN A 7 1.99 36.74 -8.57
C GLN A 7 2.62 37.50 -7.39
N THR A 8 2.32 37.11 -6.14
CA THR A 8 3.07 37.53 -4.93
C THR A 8 3.15 36.42 -3.87
N ASN A 9 4.32 36.31 -3.21
CA ASN A 9 4.73 35.27 -2.22
C ASN A 9 4.29 35.65 -0.77
N PRO A 10 4.77 35.06 0.37
CA PRO A 10 5.68 33.92 0.66
C PRO A 10 5.10 32.98 1.79
N PRO A 11 5.88 32.36 2.72
CA PRO A 11 7.18 31.66 2.72
C PRO A 11 7.01 30.11 2.89
N SER A 12 7.95 29.17 2.66
CA SER A 12 9.41 28.99 2.84
C SER A 12 9.86 28.30 4.16
N GLY A 13 10.44 27.10 4.05
CA GLY A 13 11.11 26.33 5.12
C GLY A 13 10.84 24.82 5.02
N GLY A 14 11.82 23.92 5.12
CA GLY A 14 13.28 24.10 5.15
C GLY A 14 14.03 22.78 5.40
N GLY A 15 15.20 22.60 4.77
CA GLY A 15 16.05 21.39 4.92
C GLY A 15 15.59 20.18 4.08
N GLY A 16 16.49 19.38 3.49
CA GLY A 16 17.94 19.52 3.39
C GLY A 16 18.53 18.52 2.39
N GLY A 17 19.68 18.84 1.81
CA GLY A 17 20.39 17.98 0.86
C GLY A 17 21.82 18.46 0.69
N GLU A 18 22.78 17.56 0.84
CA GLU A 18 24.22 17.82 0.71
C GLU A 18 24.62 17.65 -0.76
N GLU A 19 25.31 18.63 -1.34
CA GLU A 19 25.96 18.50 -2.66
C GLU A 19 27.45 18.79 -2.54
N GLU A 20 28.26 17.97 -3.20
CA GLU A 20 29.72 18.01 -3.12
C GLU A 20 30.29 19.25 -3.83
N THR A 21 31.00 20.11 -3.10
CA THR A 21 31.58 21.34 -3.66
C THR A 21 32.79 21.04 -4.55
N THR A 22 32.54 20.87 -5.86
CA THR A 22 33.61 20.95 -6.87
C THR A 22 34.02 22.41 -7.07
N PRO A 23 35.30 22.78 -6.92
CA PRO A 23 35.74 24.18 -6.98
C PRO A 23 35.72 24.70 -8.42
N LEU A 24 34.83 25.64 -8.71
CA LEU A 24 34.78 26.37 -9.98
C LEU A 24 35.99 27.30 -10.12
N LEU A 25 37.01 26.83 -10.84
CA LEU A 25 38.17 27.64 -11.27
C LEU A 25 37.73 28.71 -12.29
N ALA A 26 37.40 29.89 -11.78
CA ALA A 26 37.05 31.04 -12.59
C ALA A 26 38.31 31.65 -13.25
N LEU A 27 38.63 31.19 -14.46
CA LEU A 27 39.62 31.83 -15.33
C LEU A 27 39.13 33.23 -15.73
N ALA A 28 39.79 34.26 -15.21
CA ALA A 28 39.56 35.64 -15.64
C ALA A 28 40.07 35.85 -17.09
N PRO A 29 39.41 36.69 -17.90
CA PRO A 29 39.89 36.99 -19.25
C PRO A 29 41.13 37.89 -19.17
N ASP A 30 42.27 37.37 -19.64
CA ASP A 30 43.47 38.18 -19.84
C ASP A 30 43.26 39.07 -21.09
N ALA A 31 42.89 40.33 -20.83
CA ALA A 31 42.74 41.38 -21.85
C ALA A 31 43.96 42.32 -21.83
N ASP A 32 44.62 42.45 -22.98
CA ASP A 32 45.81 43.28 -23.15
C ASP A 32 45.51 44.77 -23.01
N LEU A 33 46.18 45.42 -22.05
CA LEU A 33 46.08 46.87 -21.83
C LEU A 33 46.97 47.64 -22.80
N GLN A 34 46.55 47.79 -24.06
CA GLN A 34 47.22 48.70 -25.00
C GLN A 34 46.32 49.55 -25.92
N GLU A 35 45.05 49.21 -26.15
CA GLU A 35 44.15 49.99 -27.04
C GLU A 35 42.89 50.53 -26.35
N GLU A 36 43.01 51.44 -25.36
CA GLU A 36 41.92 52.38 -25.02
C GLU A 36 42.34 53.67 -24.28
N SER A 37 43.65 53.89 -24.06
CA SER A 37 44.18 54.99 -23.22
C SER A 37 44.22 56.38 -23.88
N LEU A 38 43.67 56.56 -25.09
CA LEU A 38 43.85 57.77 -25.91
C LEU A 38 42.58 58.58 -26.20
N ALA A 39 41.40 58.19 -25.68
CA ALA A 39 40.12 58.80 -26.06
C ALA A 39 39.21 59.19 -24.88
N LEU A 40 39.72 59.90 -23.87
CA LEU A 40 38.92 60.79 -22.99
C LEU A 40 39.82 61.71 -22.13
N GLY A 41 40.24 62.84 -22.72
CA GLY A 41 40.68 64.00 -21.92
C GLY A 41 39.51 64.56 -21.08
N PRO A 42 39.75 65.43 -20.08
CA PRO A 42 38.72 65.89 -19.16
C PRO A 42 37.71 66.85 -19.85
N THR A 43 36.75 66.30 -20.57
CA THR A 43 35.59 67.01 -21.09
C THR A 43 34.76 67.53 -19.91
N HIS A 44 34.83 68.84 -19.64
CA HIS A 44 33.98 69.50 -18.66
C HIS A 44 32.50 69.16 -18.93
N VAL A 45 31.74 68.87 -17.87
CA VAL A 45 30.33 68.40 -17.97
C VAL A 45 29.44 69.36 -18.76
N SER A 46 29.76 70.66 -18.73
CA SER A 46 29.11 71.72 -19.53
C SER A 46 29.20 71.55 -21.05
N ALA A 47 30.18 70.79 -21.55
CA ALA A 47 30.32 70.48 -22.98
C ALA A 47 29.47 69.26 -23.43
N SER A 48 28.82 68.54 -22.51
CA SER A 48 27.96 67.40 -22.83
C SER A 48 26.78 67.82 -23.75
N PRO A 49 26.44 67.04 -24.80
CA PRO A 49 25.25 67.29 -25.61
C PRO A 49 23.96 67.40 -24.79
N ALA A 50 23.87 66.68 -23.67
CA ALA A 50 22.72 66.79 -22.75
C ALA A 50 22.61 68.17 -22.10
N PHE A 51 23.74 68.80 -21.75
CA PHE A 51 23.77 70.18 -21.22
C PHE A 51 23.37 71.20 -22.29
N GLN A 52 23.86 71.03 -23.52
CA GLN A 52 23.53 71.89 -24.65
C GLN A 52 22.04 71.80 -25.03
N CYS A 53 21.46 70.60 -25.05
CA CYS A 53 20.02 70.40 -25.26
C CYS A 53 19.18 71.05 -24.14
N LEU A 54 19.63 71.01 -22.88
CA LEU A 54 18.95 71.69 -21.77
C LEU A 54 19.02 73.22 -21.89
N ASP A 55 20.12 73.78 -22.40
CA ASP A 55 20.21 75.22 -22.70
C ASP A 55 19.32 75.62 -23.88
N GLN A 56 19.26 74.82 -24.95
CA GLN A 56 18.36 75.06 -26.08
C GLN A 56 16.87 74.99 -25.66
N LEU A 57 16.50 74.09 -24.75
CA LEU A 57 15.15 74.01 -24.20
C LEU A 57 14.81 75.18 -23.26
N PHE A 58 15.80 75.72 -22.56
CA PHE A 58 15.65 76.94 -21.75
C PHE A 58 15.53 78.19 -22.64
N SER A 59 16.42 78.36 -23.63
CA SER A 59 16.41 79.54 -24.52
C SER A 59 15.21 79.56 -25.48
N THR A 60 14.60 78.41 -25.78
CA THR A 60 13.30 78.32 -26.48
C THR A 60 12.10 78.46 -25.54
N GLY A 61 12.30 78.79 -24.26
CA GLY A 61 11.24 79.08 -23.28
C GLY A 61 10.43 77.86 -22.81
N LYS A 62 10.80 76.64 -23.21
CA LYS A 62 10.02 75.41 -22.95
C LYS A 62 10.20 74.86 -21.53
N ILE A 63 11.23 75.29 -20.81
CA ILE A 63 11.46 74.97 -19.39
C ILE A 63 11.86 76.23 -18.62
N SER A 64 11.43 76.36 -17.36
CA SER A 64 11.89 77.45 -16.49
C SER A 64 13.36 77.27 -16.14
N GLY A 65 14.08 78.38 -15.90
CA GLY A 65 15.50 78.35 -15.49
C GLY A 65 15.72 77.53 -14.21
N THR A 66 14.77 77.56 -13.28
CA THR A 66 14.78 76.73 -12.06
C THR A 66 14.66 75.23 -12.34
N LYS A 67 13.96 74.82 -13.41
CA LYS A 67 13.84 73.42 -13.82
C LYS A 67 15.05 72.98 -14.64
N ALA A 68 15.57 73.85 -15.52
CA ALA A 68 16.82 73.63 -16.25
C ALA A 68 18.02 73.44 -15.29
N ALA A 69 18.16 74.32 -14.28
CA ALA A 69 19.21 74.23 -13.28
C ALA A 69 19.14 72.93 -12.46
N LYS A 70 17.94 72.50 -12.03
CA LYS A 70 17.76 71.22 -11.33
C LYS A 70 18.12 70.01 -12.18
N LEU A 71 17.73 69.99 -13.46
CA LEU A 71 18.08 68.90 -14.39
C LEU A 71 19.59 68.86 -14.68
N LYS A 72 20.22 70.03 -14.87
CA LYS A 72 21.68 70.13 -15.01
C LYS A 72 22.42 69.63 -13.77
N ALA A 73 22.02 70.06 -12.57
CA ALA A 73 22.60 69.58 -11.32
C ALA A 73 22.43 68.06 -11.14
N SER A 74 21.27 67.51 -11.50
CA SER A 74 21.02 66.06 -11.47
C SER A 74 21.87 65.29 -12.48
N PHE A 75 22.14 65.85 -13.67
CA PHE A 75 23.02 65.23 -14.67
C PHE A 75 24.49 65.30 -14.24
N SER A 76 24.94 66.42 -13.67
CA SER A 76 26.28 66.53 -13.05
C SER A 76 26.47 65.49 -11.96
N LEU A 77 25.54 65.42 -10.99
CA LEU A 77 25.60 64.43 -9.91
C LEU A 77 25.68 62.99 -10.45
N LEU A 78 24.86 62.65 -11.46
CA LEU A 78 24.86 61.32 -12.04
C LEU A 78 26.15 61.01 -12.82
N HIS A 79 26.69 61.98 -13.57
CA HIS A 79 28.00 61.86 -14.22
C HIS A 79 29.14 61.70 -13.21
N ASP A 80 29.13 62.48 -12.13
CA ASP A 80 30.15 62.40 -11.07
C ASP A 80 30.06 61.06 -10.32
N THR A 81 28.87 60.51 -10.08
CA THR A 81 28.71 59.15 -9.52
C THR A 81 29.16 58.04 -10.48
N LEU A 82 28.90 58.17 -11.78
CA LEU A 82 29.41 57.23 -12.79
C LEU A 82 30.95 57.26 -12.83
N LYS A 83 31.52 58.47 -12.81
CA LYS A 83 32.97 58.69 -12.78
C LYS A 83 33.63 58.17 -11.51
N SER A 84 33.01 58.34 -10.33
CA SER A 84 33.51 57.74 -9.09
C SER A 84 33.38 56.22 -9.09
N SER A 85 32.31 55.67 -9.68
CA SER A 85 32.15 54.22 -9.87
C SER A 85 33.27 53.65 -10.74
N GLN A 86 33.48 54.22 -11.93
CA GLN A 86 34.55 53.81 -12.85
C GLN A 86 35.94 53.96 -12.20
N GLN A 87 36.18 55.03 -11.43
CA GLN A 87 37.43 55.19 -10.69
C GLN A 87 37.60 54.17 -9.56
N SER A 88 36.52 53.73 -8.91
CA SER A 88 36.57 52.64 -7.92
C SER A 88 36.81 51.27 -8.56
N GLU A 89 36.19 51.00 -9.71
CA GLU A 89 36.38 49.79 -10.51
C GLU A 89 37.82 49.68 -11.04
N ILE A 90 38.37 50.77 -11.58
CA ILE A 90 39.77 50.84 -12.01
C ILE A 90 40.74 50.62 -10.83
N ARG A 91 40.44 51.15 -9.63
CA ARG A 91 41.25 50.89 -8.42
C ARG A 91 41.18 49.42 -8.01
N LEU A 92 39.99 48.84 -7.93
CA LEU A 92 39.79 47.42 -7.58
C LEU A 92 40.46 46.50 -8.61
N LEU A 93 40.44 46.83 -9.90
CA LEU A 93 41.19 46.11 -10.93
C LEU A 93 42.72 46.26 -10.80
N GLN A 94 43.21 47.44 -10.39
CA GLN A 94 44.64 47.63 -10.10
C GLN A 94 45.07 46.89 -8.82
N GLU A 95 44.23 46.86 -7.80
CA GLU A 95 44.45 46.10 -6.56
C GLU A 95 44.39 44.59 -6.83
N ALA A 96 43.41 44.10 -7.61
CA ALA A 96 43.36 42.71 -8.05
C ALA A 96 44.59 42.31 -8.89
N LYS A 97 45.08 43.18 -9.79
CA LYS A 97 46.32 42.94 -10.54
C LYS A 97 47.56 42.96 -9.64
N ARG A 98 47.61 43.81 -8.61
CA ARG A 98 48.67 43.77 -7.58
C ARG A 98 48.62 42.48 -6.77
N PHE A 99 47.45 42.08 -6.26
CA PHE A 99 47.31 40.84 -5.50
C PHE A 99 47.57 39.58 -6.35
N ARG A 100 47.21 39.57 -7.64
CA ARG A 100 47.62 38.49 -8.58
C ARG A 100 49.13 38.46 -8.76
N ALA A 101 49.79 39.61 -8.95
CA ALA A 101 51.26 39.67 -9.04
C ALA A 101 51.97 39.28 -7.73
N GLU A 102 51.40 39.64 -6.58
CA GLU A 102 51.91 39.28 -5.25
C GLU A 102 51.72 37.78 -4.97
N LEU A 103 50.56 37.21 -5.34
CA LEU A 103 50.31 35.76 -5.31
C LEU A 103 51.24 35.00 -6.25
N GLU A 104 51.44 35.48 -7.48
CA GLU A 104 52.39 34.88 -8.41
C GLU A 104 53.84 34.99 -7.92
N ARG A 105 54.20 36.06 -7.18
CA ARG A 105 55.52 36.17 -6.51
C ARG A 105 55.63 35.16 -5.38
N GLN A 106 54.62 35.08 -4.51
CA GLN A 106 54.57 34.15 -3.39
C GLN A 106 54.56 32.68 -3.87
N GLN A 107 53.83 32.36 -4.94
CA GLN A 107 53.87 31.04 -5.58
C GLN A 107 55.26 30.74 -6.15
N LYS A 108 55.90 31.68 -6.87
CA LYS A 108 57.27 31.50 -7.38
C LYS A 108 58.36 31.51 -6.29
N GLU A 109 58.02 31.90 -5.06
CA GLU A 109 58.86 31.76 -3.87
C GLU A 109 58.58 30.45 -3.12
N LEU A 110 57.32 29.98 -3.09
CA LEU A 110 56.92 28.67 -2.59
C LEU A 110 57.50 27.55 -3.47
N GLU A 111 57.34 27.63 -4.79
CA GLU A 111 57.94 26.71 -5.78
C GLU A 111 59.47 26.63 -5.63
N LYS A 112 60.14 27.71 -5.22
CA LYS A 112 61.60 27.71 -4.96
C LYS A 112 61.97 27.15 -3.58
N ALA A 113 61.05 27.15 -2.62
CA ALA A 113 61.22 26.48 -1.34
C ALA A 113 60.91 24.97 -1.44
N GLU A 114 59.94 24.60 -2.29
CA GLU A 114 59.56 23.22 -2.59
C GLU A 114 60.53 22.55 -3.56
N GLN A 115 61.12 23.29 -4.51
CA GLN A 115 62.30 22.87 -5.30
C GLN A 115 63.57 22.92 -4.44
N PHE A 116 63.56 22.18 -3.32
CA PHE A 116 64.76 21.82 -2.61
C PHE A 116 65.69 21.07 -3.58
N PRO A 117 66.94 21.50 -3.81
CA PRO A 117 67.83 20.79 -4.70
C PRO A 117 68.14 19.41 -4.10
N GLU A 118 68.00 18.35 -4.91
CA GLU A 118 68.55 17.03 -4.61
C GLU A 118 70.09 17.09 -4.69
N GLY A 119 70.69 17.73 -3.68
CA GLY A 119 72.12 17.66 -3.43
C GLY A 119 72.56 16.21 -3.21
N PRO A 120 73.81 15.86 -3.56
CA PRO A 120 74.27 14.48 -3.57
C PRO A 120 74.03 13.78 -2.23
N ASP A 121 73.50 12.55 -2.30
CA ASP A 121 73.06 11.77 -1.15
C ASP A 121 74.21 11.52 -0.17
N THR A 122 74.21 12.32 0.90
CA THR A 122 75.26 12.43 1.89
C THR A 122 74.65 12.23 3.27
N GLU A 123 75.43 11.76 4.24
CA GLU A 123 74.88 11.41 5.56
C GLU A 123 74.17 12.60 6.23
N VAL A 124 74.60 13.83 5.93
CA VAL A 124 73.95 15.07 6.38
C VAL A 124 72.55 15.28 5.78
N SER A 125 72.30 14.97 4.49
CA SER A 125 70.94 15.06 3.92
C SER A 125 70.03 13.99 4.51
N ARG A 126 70.55 12.77 4.69
CA ARG A 126 69.81 11.64 5.26
C ARG A 126 69.46 11.85 6.74
N MET A 127 70.39 12.37 7.55
CA MET A 127 70.12 12.76 8.94
C MET A 127 69.17 13.96 9.04
N ARG A 128 69.21 14.92 8.09
CA ARG A 128 68.21 16.00 8.03
C ARG A 128 66.81 15.49 7.72
N GLN A 129 66.65 14.53 6.80
CA GLN A 129 65.35 13.88 6.57
C GLN A 129 64.86 13.10 7.79
N GLN A 130 65.75 12.42 8.53
CA GLN A 130 65.40 11.74 9.77
C GLN A 130 64.98 12.73 10.87
N LEU A 131 65.71 13.83 11.06
CA LEU A 131 65.34 14.91 11.99
C LEU A 131 64.00 15.54 11.61
N LEU A 132 63.72 15.76 10.33
CA LEU A 132 62.44 16.33 9.88
C LEU A 132 61.28 15.36 10.15
N LYS A 133 61.49 14.05 9.96
CA LYS A 133 60.52 13.02 10.37
C LYS A 133 60.28 13.04 11.87
N PHE A 134 61.32 12.91 12.69
CA PHE A 134 61.18 12.94 14.15
C PHE A 134 60.55 14.24 14.67
N HIS A 135 60.80 15.39 14.03
CA HIS A 135 60.15 16.65 14.40
C HIS A 135 58.65 16.67 14.02
N ASN A 136 58.28 16.14 12.85
CA ASN A 136 56.88 16.00 12.45
C ASN A 136 56.14 14.97 13.33
N ASP A 137 56.78 13.84 13.64
CA ASP A 137 56.26 12.78 14.50
C ASP A 137 56.06 13.28 15.95
N LEU A 138 57.02 14.07 16.45
CA LEU A 138 56.93 14.77 17.75
C LEU A 138 55.78 15.77 17.76
N ARG A 139 55.70 16.66 16.76
CA ARG A 139 54.62 17.65 16.66
C ARG A 139 53.25 16.98 16.56
N GLN A 140 53.13 15.87 15.83
CA GLN A 140 51.90 15.09 15.79
C GLN A 140 51.60 14.41 17.14
N ALA A 141 52.61 14.10 17.96
CA ALA A 141 52.40 13.63 19.33
C ALA A 141 51.92 14.78 20.24
N GLU A 142 52.54 15.96 20.16
CA GLU A 142 52.12 17.17 20.88
C GLU A 142 50.68 17.58 20.53
N GLU A 143 50.30 17.53 19.25
CA GLU A 143 48.94 17.82 18.78
C GLU A 143 47.90 16.78 19.28
N ARG A 144 48.28 15.50 19.42
CA ARG A 144 47.43 14.47 20.07
C ARG A 144 47.32 14.67 21.58
N ASP A 145 48.43 15.00 22.24
CA ASP A 145 48.47 15.20 23.68
C ASP A 145 47.65 16.43 24.09
N TYR A 146 47.73 17.51 23.32
CA TYR A 146 46.84 18.67 23.47
C TYR A 146 45.36 18.29 23.31
N GLN A 147 45.00 17.46 22.32
CA GLN A 147 43.63 16.97 22.14
C GLN A 147 43.15 16.08 23.30
N MET A 148 44.02 15.22 23.84
CA MET A 148 43.71 14.39 25.01
C MET A 148 43.55 15.22 26.28
N ASN A 149 44.43 16.20 26.52
CA ASN A 149 44.33 17.11 27.66
C ASN A 149 43.05 17.96 27.59
N TYR A 150 42.69 18.49 26.42
CA TYR A 150 41.42 19.20 26.22
C TYR A 150 40.19 18.30 26.47
N GLN A 151 40.23 17.04 26.03
CA GLN A 151 39.16 16.07 26.32
C GLN A 151 39.09 15.73 27.82
N LEU A 152 40.23 15.63 28.51
CA LEU A 152 40.27 15.44 29.96
C LEU A 152 39.71 16.67 30.71
N GLU A 153 40.02 17.89 30.29
CA GLU A 153 39.43 19.11 30.86
C GLU A 153 37.91 19.10 30.70
N CYS A 154 37.39 18.89 29.49
CA CYS A 154 35.93 18.77 29.25
C CYS A 154 35.28 17.67 30.12
N LEU A 155 35.90 16.49 30.21
CA LEU A 155 35.39 15.39 31.04
C LEU A 155 35.47 15.69 32.54
N THR A 156 36.42 16.52 33.00
CA THR A 156 36.44 16.99 34.40
C THR A 156 35.39 18.07 34.68
N GLU A 157 35.08 18.94 33.71
CA GLU A 157 33.98 19.90 33.82
C GLU A 157 32.61 19.19 33.82
N GLU A 158 32.41 18.21 32.93
CA GLU A 158 31.23 17.34 32.93
C GLU A 158 31.11 16.57 34.24
N LYS A 159 32.20 15.96 34.74
CA LYS A 159 32.22 15.28 36.04
C LYS A 159 31.85 16.22 37.19
N PHE A 160 32.39 17.44 37.21
CA PHE A 160 32.07 18.44 38.24
C PHE A 160 30.59 18.88 38.18
N CYS A 161 30.03 19.03 36.98
CA CYS A 161 28.61 19.29 36.80
C CYS A 161 27.76 18.11 37.31
N LEU A 162 28.12 16.87 36.97
CA LEU A 162 27.43 15.66 37.42
C LEU A 162 27.53 15.43 38.94
N GLU A 163 28.66 15.74 39.57
CA GLU A 163 28.82 15.68 41.03
C GLU A 163 27.94 16.72 41.73
N LYS A 164 27.84 17.94 41.17
CA LYS A 164 26.95 19.01 41.67
C LYS A 164 25.46 18.69 41.45
N ASP A 165 25.10 18.08 40.32
CA ASP A 165 23.75 17.58 40.06
C ASP A 165 23.40 16.41 40.97
N TYR A 166 24.37 15.57 41.34
CA TYR A 166 24.20 14.50 42.33
C TYR A 166 24.01 15.05 43.76
N GLU A 167 24.78 16.07 44.17
CA GLU A 167 24.59 16.74 45.48
C GLU A 167 23.26 17.50 45.58
N THR A 168 22.69 17.95 44.46
CA THR A 168 21.38 18.63 44.43
C THR A 168 20.18 17.69 44.24
N GLN A 169 20.39 16.38 44.08
CA GLN A 169 19.30 15.40 44.14
C GLN A 169 18.78 15.26 45.59
N PRO A 170 17.46 15.40 45.82
CA PRO A 170 16.89 15.29 47.17
C PRO A 170 17.05 13.87 47.72
N LYS A 171 17.51 13.78 48.97
CA LYS A 171 17.77 12.51 49.66
C LYS A 171 16.53 11.61 49.66
N PRO A 172 16.67 10.26 49.63
CA PRO A 172 15.57 9.34 49.33
C PRO A 172 14.33 9.50 50.23
N VAL A 173 14.48 9.94 51.49
CA VAL A 173 13.38 10.22 52.41
C VAL A 173 12.48 11.38 51.94
N GLU A 174 13.02 12.37 51.24
CA GLU A 174 12.24 13.47 50.67
C GLU A 174 11.55 13.08 49.37
N LEU A 175 12.20 12.24 48.55
CA LEU A 175 11.54 11.60 47.41
C LEU A 175 10.40 10.69 47.87
N GLU A 176 10.57 9.93 48.95
CA GLU A 176 9.51 9.09 49.52
C GLU A 176 8.33 9.93 50.05
N LYS A 177 8.60 11.07 50.70
CA LYS A 177 7.56 12.02 51.15
C LYS A 177 6.81 12.63 49.96
N ARG A 178 7.53 13.10 48.93
CA ARG A 178 6.93 13.63 47.70
C ARG A 178 6.11 12.57 46.96
N ALA A 179 6.60 11.32 46.90
CA ALA A 179 5.89 10.19 46.32
C ALA A 179 4.63 9.83 47.11
N LYS A 180 4.65 9.88 48.45
CA LYS A 180 3.46 9.72 49.30
C LYS A 180 2.45 10.84 49.04
N THR A 181 2.82 12.12 49.12
CA THR A 181 1.89 13.23 48.82
C THR A 181 1.35 13.21 47.39
N LEU A 182 2.14 12.78 46.39
CA LEU A 182 1.67 12.57 45.01
C LEU A 182 0.72 11.37 44.90
N LYS A 183 0.97 10.30 45.66
CA LYS A 183 0.06 9.16 45.73
C LYS A 183 -1.26 9.55 46.40
N ASP A 184 -1.21 10.22 47.54
CA ASP A 184 -2.37 10.66 48.33
C ASP A 184 -3.26 11.59 47.48
N SER A 185 -2.67 12.64 46.90
CA SER A 185 -3.36 13.56 45.98
C SER A 185 -3.89 12.85 44.71
N SER A 186 -3.19 11.82 44.18
CA SER A 186 -3.72 10.99 43.09
C SER A 186 -4.86 10.04 43.52
N GLU A 187 -4.98 9.71 44.80
CA GLU A 187 -6.10 8.95 45.36
C GLU A 187 -7.29 9.87 45.68
N GLU A 188 -7.04 11.11 46.09
CA GLU A 188 -8.04 12.18 46.19
C GLU A 188 -8.62 12.53 44.81
N LEU A 189 -7.78 12.77 43.80
CA LEU A 189 -8.23 12.99 42.41
C LEU A 189 -8.97 11.76 41.86
N ARG A 190 -8.63 10.53 42.26
CA ARG A 190 -9.40 9.33 41.90
C ARG A 190 -10.74 9.26 42.62
N LYS A 191 -10.83 9.69 43.88
CA LYS A 191 -12.09 9.84 44.61
C LYS A 191 -12.96 10.92 43.96
N GLU A 192 -12.43 12.10 43.66
CA GLU A 192 -13.17 13.16 42.96
C GLU A 192 -13.63 12.67 41.58
N VAL A 193 -12.76 12.06 40.76
CA VAL A 193 -13.17 11.50 39.45
C VAL A 193 -14.25 10.42 39.60
N SER A 194 -14.25 9.63 40.67
CA SER A 194 -15.34 8.68 40.96
C SER A 194 -16.66 9.37 41.33
N GLN A 195 -16.59 10.45 42.13
CA GLN A 195 -17.74 11.27 42.52
C GLN A 195 -18.30 12.02 41.31
N ARG A 196 -17.46 12.66 40.49
CA ARG A 196 -17.87 13.29 39.21
C ARG A 196 -18.49 12.29 38.24
N ARG A 197 -18.02 11.03 38.21
CA ARG A 197 -18.66 9.97 37.41
C ARG A 197 -20.03 9.58 37.95
N GLN A 198 -20.22 9.57 39.27
CA GLN A 198 -21.52 9.35 39.90
C GLN A 198 -22.47 10.55 39.68
N GLU A 199 -21.98 11.79 39.80
CA GLU A 199 -22.70 13.02 39.44
C GLU A 199 -23.13 13.01 37.97
N ILE A 200 -22.23 12.65 37.04
CA ILE A 200 -22.55 12.53 35.61
C ILE A 200 -23.57 11.42 35.37
N HIS A 201 -23.46 10.29 36.08
CA HIS A 201 -24.42 9.20 35.94
C HIS A 201 -25.82 9.58 36.44
N SER A 202 -25.92 10.21 37.62
CA SER A 202 -27.22 10.65 38.15
C SER A 202 -27.79 11.81 37.33
N LEU A 203 -26.97 12.74 36.83
CA LEU A 203 -27.41 13.79 35.90
C LEU A 203 -27.87 13.23 34.54
N LEU A 204 -27.28 12.13 34.06
CA LEU A 204 -27.76 11.42 32.86
C LEU A 204 -29.08 10.70 33.12
N GLU A 205 -29.24 10.06 34.29
CA GLU A 205 -30.52 9.46 34.70
C GLU A 205 -31.61 10.51 34.89
N ASP A 206 -31.29 11.67 35.47
CA ASP A 206 -32.17 12.84 35.58
C ASP A 206 -32.51 13.43 34.22
N MET A 207 -31.55 13.53 33.30
CA MET A 207 -31.79 13.98 31.93
C MET A 207 -32.68 13.00 31.17
N GLU A 208 -32.48 11.69 31.32
CA GLU A 208 -33.37 10.67 30.79
C GLU A 208 -34.75 10.71 31.42
N ALA A 209 -34.86 10.91 32.74
CA ALA A 209 -36.15 11.03 33.44
C ALA A 209 -36.91 12.27 32.97
N ARG A 210 -36.23 13.42 32.86
CA ARG A 210 -36.78 14.67 32.29
C ARG A 210 -37.12 14.52 30.82
N HIS A 211 -36.38 13.76 30.03
CA HIS A 211 -36.73 13.48 28.63
C HIS A 211 -37.91 12.51 28.51
N LYS A 212 -38.03 11.51 29.41
CA LYS A 212 -39.19 10.61 29.54
C LYS A 212 -40.44 11.34 30.05
N LEU A 213 -40.28 12.43 30.83
CA LEU A 213 -41.36 13.34 31.21
C LEU A 213 -41.74 14.26 30.04
N MET A 214 -40.79 15.00 29.46
CA MET A 214 -41.01 15.89 28.31
C MET A 214 -41.66 15.14 27.14
N THR A 215 -41.27 13.90 26.85
CA THR A 215 -41.91 13.10 25.77
C THR A 215 -43.30 12.59 26.15
N ARG A 216 -43.68 12.51 27.43
CA ARG A 216 -45.07 12.31 27.87
C ARG A 216 -45.87 13.61 27.77
N GLU A 217 -45.33 14.72 28.27
CA GLU A 217 -45.93 16.05 28.18
C GLU A 217 -46.16 16.48 26.74
N GLN A 218 -45.21 16.19 25.83
CA GLN A 218 -45.33 16.43 24.40
C GLN A 218 -46.46 15.58 23.78
N ARG A 219 -46.56 14.29 24.12
CA ARG A 219 -47.67 13.42 23.65
C ARG A 219 -49.02 13.87 24.21
N GLU A 220 -49.07 14.34 25.46
CA GLU A 220 -50.26 14.94 26.04
C GLU A 220 -50.61 16.28 25.38
N LEU A 221 -49.62 17.11 25.06
CA LEU A 221 -49.78 18.37 24.36
C LEU A 221 -50.31 18.13 22.95
N ASP A 222 -49.77 17.15 22.24
CA ASP A 222 -50.21 16.78 20.89
C ASP A 222 -51.61 16.15 20.92
N HIS A 223 -51.92 15.27 21.88
CA HIS A 223 -53.29 14.80 22.11
C HIS A 223 -54.27 15.93 22.45
N LYS A 224 -53.84 16.94 23.24
CA LYS A 224 -54.63 18.14 23.53
C LYS A 224 -54.79 19.03 22.29
N LYS A 225 -53.80 19.11 21.39
CA LYS A 225 -53.94 19.76 20.07
C LYS A 225 -54.96 19.03 19.20
N ASP A 226 -54.92 17.71 19.12
CA ASP A 226 -55.90 16.92 18.35
C ASP A 226 -57.33 17.15 18.85
N ILE A 227 -57.52 17.16 20.18
CA ILE A 227 -58.80 17.51 20.81
C ILE A 227 -59.21 18.96 20.48
N ILE A 228 -58.28 19.91 20.50
CA ILE A 228 -58.56 21.31 20.12
C ILE A 228 -58.94 21.43 18.64
N VAL A 229 -58.26 20.72 17.73
CA VAL A 229 -58.57 20.71 16.29
C VAL A 229 -59.94 20.10 16.04
N ASN A 230 -60.28 18.99 16.68
CA ASN A 230 -61.61 18.37 16.59
C ASN A 230 -62.71 19.30 17.13
N ASN A 231 -62.52 19.87 18.33
CA ASN A 231 -63.47 20.82 18.92
C ASN A 231 -63.62 22.11 18.08
N GLN A 232 -62.54 22.58 17.44
CA GLN A 232 -62.61 23.72 16.51
C GLN A 232 -63.34 23.36 15.21
N ALA A 233 -63.21 22.14 14.71
CA ALA A 233 -63.97 21.66 13.56
C ALA A 233 -65.47 21.54 13.86
N GLU A 234 -65.83 20.99 15.03
CA GLU A 234 -67.23 20.93 15.49
C GLU A 234 -67.83 22.33 15.72
N LEU A 235 -67.07 23.23 16.35
CA LEU A 235 -67.50 24.63 16.56
C LEU A 235 -67.68 25.39 15.24
N ALA A 236 -66.83 25.13 14.24
CA ALA A 236 -66.96 25.73 12.90
C ALA A 236 -68.18 25.19 12.12
N GLN A 237 -68.55 23.92 12.32
CA GLN A 237 -69.75 23.33 11.72
C GLN A 237 -71.03 23.94 12.31
N LEU A 238 -71.10 24.13 13.63
CA LEU A 238 -72.20 24.85 14.28
C LEU A 238 -72.17 26.37 14.00
N LEU A 239 -70.99 26.92 13.71
CA LEU A 239 -70.66 28.28 13.26
C LEU A 239 -71.58 28.94 12.20
N SER A 240 -72.18 28.11 11.35
CA SER A 240 -72.22 28.39 9.91
C SER A 240 -73.60 28.40 9.25
N VAL A 241 -74.56 27.68 9.83
CA VAL A 241 -75.65 27.03 9.07
C VAL A 241 -76.53 27.98 8.24
N PRO A 242 -77.05 29.12 8.75
CA PRO A 242 -77.98 29.95 7.98
C PRO A 242 -77.30 30.90 6.98
N GLY A 243 -76.08 31.36 7.30
CA GLY A 243 -75.43 32.46 6.58
C GLY A 243 -74.37 32.03 5.56
N GLN A 244 -73.81 30.83 5.71
CA GLN A 244 -72.71 30.39 4.83
C GLN A 244 -73.20 29.75 3.53
N LEU A 245 -74.38 29.12 3.49
CA LEU A 245 -74.90 28.42 2.29
C LEU A 245 -74.85 29.27 1.01
N GLY A 246 -75.22 30.56 1.07
CA GLY A 246 -75.12 31.47 -0.09
C GLY A 246 -73.68 31.81 -0.50
N LYS A 247 -72.78 32.00 0.47
CA LYS A 247 -71.37 32.38 0.21
C LYS A 247 -70.47 31.18 -0.11
N GLU A 248 -70.86 29.98 0.31
CA GLU A 248 -70.14 28.74 -0.01
C GLU A 248 -70.36 28.33 -1.46
N ILE A 249 -71.54 28.56 -2.05
CA ILE A 249 -71.77 28.34 -3.49
C ILE A 249 -70.80 29.18 -4.35
N GLU A 250 -70.62 30.46 -4.00
CA GLU A 250 -69.62 31.31 -4.68
C GLU A 250 -68.17 30.86 -4.42
N ARG A 251 -67.82 30.52 -3.17
CA ARG A 251 -66.47 30.04 -2.86
C ARG A 251 -66.15 28.69 -3.48
N ILE A 252 -67.13 27.79 -3.61
CA ILE A 252 -67.00 26.52 -4.33
C ILE A 252 -66.81 26.80 -5.82
N ASN A 253 -67.55 27.72 -6.44
CA ASN A 253 -67.33 28.06 -7.85
C ASN A 253 -65.96 28.74 -8.11
N ARG A 254 -65.47 29.59 -7.20
CA ARG A 254 -64.12 30.18 -7.31
C ARG A 254 -63.03 29.11 -7.11
N LYS A 255 -63.11 28.30 -6.04
CA LYS A 255 -62.21 27.15 -5.80
C LYS A 255 -62.26 26.15 -6.94
N LYS A 256 -63.43 25.92 -7.56
CA LYS A 256 -63.58 25.07 -8.74
C LYS A 256 -62.79 25.64 -9.91
N MET A 257 -62.94 26.93 -10.24
CA MET A 257 -62.12 27.54 -11.32
C MET A 257 -60.63 27.63 -10.99
N GLU A 258 -60.25 27.77 -9.71
CA GLU A 258 -58.85 27.69 -9.26
C GLU A 258 -58.30 26.27 -9.40
N VAL A 259 -59.09 25.24 -9.07
CA VAL A 259 -58.75 23.83 -9.26
C VAL A 259 -58.76 23.45 -10.75
N GLU A 260 -59.65 24.01 -11.58
CA GLU A 260 -59.67 23.78 -13.02
C GLU A 260 -58.47 24.47 -13.72
N LYS A 261 -58.05 25.64 -13.24
CA LYS A 261 -56.79 26.29 -13.68
C LYS A 261 -55.55 25.57 -13.18
N SER A 262 -55.53 25.13 -11.93
CA SER A 262 -54.45 24.32 -11.36
C SER A 262 -54.33 22.98 -12.08
N LYS A 263 -55.47 22.34 -12.37
CA LYS A 263 -55.52 21.14 -13.21
C LYS A 263 -55.04 21.42 -14.62
N ALA A 264 -55.47 22.51 -15.28
CA ALA A 264 -54.98 22.86 -16.60
C ALA A 264 -53.45 23.09 -16.61
N ALA A 265 -52.90 23.76 -15.59
CA ALA A 265 -51.46 23.93 -15.43
C ALA A 265 -50.73 22.62 -15.11
N LEU A 266 -51.35 21.69 -14.38
CA LEU A 266 -50.81 20.34 -14.14
C LEU A 266 -50.91 19.45 -15.38
N ASP A 267 -52.00 19.54 -16.16
CA ASP A 267 -52.18 18.86 -17.44
C ASP A 267 -51.16 19.41 -18.49
N GLU A 268 -50.87 20.71 -18.45
CA GLU A 268 -49.82 21.38 -19.26
C GLU A 268 -48.42 20.95 -18.82
N GLN A 269 -48.09 20.99 -17.51
CA GLN A 269 -46.83 20.45 -16.97
C GLN A 269 -46.66 18.94 -17.23
N LEU A 270 -47.74 18.15 -17.17
CA LEU A 270 -47.72 16.74 -17.57
C LEU A 270 -47.46 16.60 -19.07
N SER A 271 -47.96 17.51 -19.90
CA SER A 271 -47.66 17.54 -21.34
C SER A 271 -46.18 17.90 -21.60
N GLU A 272 -45.61 18.85 -20.85
CA GLU A 272 -44.20 19.22 -20.90
C GLU A 272 -43.30 18.06 -20.44
N VAL A 273 -43.61 17.43 -19.29
CA VAL A 273 -42.90 16.24 -18.79
C VAL A 273 -43.03 15.07 -19.76
N THR A 274 -44.18 14.88 -20.40
CA THR A 274 -44.36 13.85 -21.45
C THR A 274 -43.59 14.19 -22.72
N ALA A 275 -43.45 15.46 -23.09
CA ALA A 275 -42.63 15.90 -24.21
C ALA A 275 -41.14 15.72 -23.92
N LEU A 276 -40.69 16.09 -22.71
CA LEU A 276 -39.33 15.86 -22.21
C LEU A 276 -39.02 14.37 -22.13
N GLN A 277 -39.95 13.52 -21.68
CA GLN A 277 -39.81 12.07 -21.72
C GLN A 277 -39.65 11.55 -23.16
N LYS A 278 -40.48 12.01 -24.11
CA LYS A 278 -40.34 11.63 -25.52
C LYS A 278 -39.01 12.10 -26.12
N MET A 279 -38.49 13.26 -25.71
CA MET A 279 -37.16 13.74 -26.10
C MET A 279 -36.03 12.94 -25.47
N THR A 280 -36.11 12.55 -24.20
CA THR A 280 -35.09 11.70 -23.56
C THR A 280 -35.13 10.28 -24.09
N GLU A 281 -36.30 9.70 -24.37
CA GLU A 281 -36.45 8.43 -25.08
C GLU A 281 -35.84 8.49 -26.49
N ALA A 282 -36.12 9.54 -27.28
CA ALA A 282 -35.51 9.72 -28.60
C ALA A 282 -33.99 9.85 -28.51
N ARG A 283 -33.47 10.60 -27.52
CA ARG A 283 -32.04 10.71 -27.25
C ARG A 283 -31.41 9.38 -26.82
N CYS A 284 -32.10 8.58 -26.01
CA CYS A 284 -31.65 7.23 -25.65
C CYS A 284 -31.60 6.31 -26.88
N ARG A 285 -32.57 6.38 -27.79
CA ARG A 285 -32.56 5.62 -29.05
C ARG A 285 -31.38 6.04 -29.95
N SER A 286 -31.10 7.35 -30.08
CA SER A 286 -29.89 7.85 -30.77
C SER A 286 -28.60 7.30 -30.14
N LEU A 287 -28.48 7.38 -28.81
CA LEU A 287 -27.32 6.85 -28.08
C LEU A 287 -27.19 5.32 -28.21
N GLU A 288 -28.28 4.58 -28.36
CA GLU A 288 -28.26 3.14 -28.67
C GLU A 288 -27.87 2.84 -30.12
N GLU A 289 -28.19 3.73 -31.06
CA GLU A 289 -27.76 3.67 -32.46
C GLU A 289 -26.27 3.96 -32.58
N GLU A 290 -25.79 5.05 -31.97
CA GLU A 290 -24.38 5.37 -31.81
C GLU A 290 -23.61 4.23 -31.12
N LYS A 291 -24.14 3.65 -30.04
CA LYS A 291 -23.56 2.50 -29.34
C LYS A 291 -23.61 1.21 -30.18
N ARG A 292 -24.50 1.08 -31.16
CA ARG A 292 -24.50 -0.04 -32.13
C ARG A 292 -23.46 0.19 -33.21
N GLU A 293 -23.37 1.39 -33.76
CA GLU A 293 -22.38 1.77 -34.77
C GLU A 293 -20.94 1.70 -34.23
N VAL A 294 -20.67 2.21 -33.02
CA VAL A 294 -19.35 2.07 -32.36
C VAL A 294 -18.99 0.60 -32.12
N ARG A 295 -19.95 -0.27 -31.80
CA ARG A 295 -19.69 -1.72 -31.70
C ARG A 295 -19.35 -2.34 -33.05
N ARG A 296 -20.10 -2.00 -34.11
CA ARG A 296 -19.79 -2.40 -35.49
C ARG A 296 -18.40 -1.92 -35.95
N GLN A 297 -17.99 -0.72 -35.54
CA GLN A 297 -16.65 -0.20 -35.81
C GLN A 297 -15.56 -0.95 -35.03
N VAL A 298 -15.77 -1.25 -33.75
CA VAL A 298 -14.83 -2.07 -32.94
C VAL A 298 -14.72 -3.50 -33.49
N GLU A 299 -15.83 -4.12 -33.90
CA GLU A 299 -15.85 -5.42 -34.57
C GLU A 299 -15.12 -5.37 -35.92
N GLY A 300 -15.30 -4.31 -36.70
CA GLY A 300 -14.55 -4.05 -37.93
C GLY A 300 -13.04 -3.90 -37.69
N CYS A 301 -12.63 -3.09 -36.72
CA CYS A 301 -11.23 -2.92 -36.33
C CYS A 301 -10.62 -4.22 -35.82
N ARG A 302 -11.38 -5.04 -35.07
CA ARG A 302 -10.96 -6.37 -34.63
C ARG A 302 -10.74 -7.31 -35.82
N ALA A 303 -11.65 -7.34 -36.79
CA ALA A 303 -11.47 -8.14 -38.00
C ALA A 303 -10.21 -7.74 -38.79
N HIS A 304 -9.89 -6.44 -38.85
CA HIS A 304 -8.65 -5.95 -39.46
C HIS A 304 -7.40 -6.34 -38.63
N LEU A 305 -7.47 -6.28 -37.30
CA LEU A 305 -6.39 -6.75 -36.42
C LEU A 305 -6.12 -8.24 -36.64
N GLU A 306 -7.15 -9.08 -36.60
CA GLU A 306 -7.01 -10.53 -36.82
C GLU A 306 -6.56 -10.86 -38.25
N ALA A 307 -6.83 -10.00 -39.25
CA ALA A 307 -6.27 -10.13 -40.59
C ALA A 307 -4.76 -9.82 -40.60
N ALA A 308 -4.35 -8.70 -40.02
CA ALA A 308 -2.95 -8.32 -39.88
C ALA A 308 -2.12 -9.32 -39.04
N GLU A 309 -2.70 -9.93 -38.02
CA GLU A 309 -2.09 -11.01 -37.24
C GLU A 309 -1.88 -12.29 -38.07
N ARG A 310 -2.85 -12.64 -38.94
CA ARG A 310 -2.71 -13.77 -39.88
C ARG A 310 -1.63 -13.48 -40.92
N GLU A 311 -1.60 -12.28 -41.49
CA GLU A 311 -0.55 -11.83 -42.42
C GLU A 311 0.83 -11.83 -41.75
N HIS A 312 0.94 -11.33 -40.52
CA HIS A 312 2.19 -11.34 -39.76
C HIS A 312 2.68 -12.77 -39.47
N SER A 313 1.76 -13.69 -39.11
CA SER A 313 2.09 -15.12 -38.93
C SER A 313 2.55 -15.79 -40.23
N MET A 314 1.99 -15.40 -41.38
CA MET A 314 2.44 -15.88 -42.69
C MET A 314 3.83 -15.34 -43.04
N LEU A 315 4.06 -14.03 -42.90
CA LEU A 315 5.36 -13.39 -43.13
C LEU A 315 6.45 -13.91 -42.18
N GLN A 316 6.11 -14.25 -40.93
CA GLN A 316 7.05 -14.89 -40.01
C GLN A 316 7.45 -16.29 -40.49
N LYS A 317 6.49 -17.11 -40.93
CA LYS A 317 6.78 -18.44 -41.51
C LYS A 317 7.61 -18.32 -42.78
N GLU A 318 7.32 -17.36 -43.65
CA GLU A 318 8.15 -17.08 -44.83
C GLU A 318 9.57 -16.69 -44.43
N GLN A 319 9.74 -15.86 -43.39
CA GLN A 319 11.06 -15.51 -42.87
C GLN A 319 11.80 -16.74 -42.32
N GLU A 320 11.12 -17.63 -41.60
CA GLU A 320 11.67 -18.89 -41.11
C GLU A 320 12.09 -19.80 -42.27
N MET A 321 11.22 -20.00 -43.28
CA MET A 321 11.55 -20.72 -44.52
C MET A 321 12.71 -20.07 -45.31
N THR A 322 12.91 -18.75 -45.24
CA THR A 322 14.10 -18.11 -45.85
C THR A 322 15.39 -18.41 -45.07
N LYS A 323 15.35 -18.40 -43.73
CA LYS A 323 16.52 -18.77 -42.89
C LYS A 323 16.93 -20.23 -43.14
N GLU A 324 15.96 -21.14 -43.28
CA GLU A 324 16.25 -22.54 -43.65
C GLU A 324 16.90 -22.64 -45.03
N LYS A 325 16.41 -21.90 -46.04
CA LYS A 325 17.03 -21.83 -47.37
C LYS A 325 18.44 -21.25 -47.31
N GLU A 326 18.69 -20.22 -46.50
CA GLU A 326 20.03 -19.66 -46.27
C GLU A 326 20.98 -20.68 -45.62
N VAL A 327 20.52 -21.44 -44.63
CA VAL A 327 21.30 -22.53 -44.00
C VAL A 327 21.64 -23.62 -45.03
N ILE A 328 20.69 -24.02 -45.87
CA ILE A 328 20.92 -25.00 -46.96
C ILE A 328 21.94 -24.45 -47.97
N MET A 329 21.81 -23.19 -48.39
CA MET A 329 22.74 -22.53 -49.32
C MET A 329 24.14 -22.37 -48.73
N MET A 330 24.26 -22.10 -47.43
CA MET A 330 25.54 -22.06 -46.72
C MET A 330 26.18 -23.45 -46.61
N GLY A 331 25.39 -24.51 -46.40
CA GLY A 331 25.85 -25.91 -46.48
C GLY A 331 26.37 -26.27 -47.87
N GLN A 332 25.63 -25.91 -48.92
CA GLN A 332 26.05 -26.07 -50.32
C GLN A 332 27.33 -25.28 -50.62
N ARG A 333 27.47 -24.04 -50.10
CA ARG A 333 28.70 -23.27 -50.25
C ARG A 333 29.88 -23.96 -49.57
N GLY A 334 29.71 -24.49 -48.36
CA GLY A 334 30.73 -25.29 -47.68
C GLY A 334 31.17 -26.52 -48.49
N MET A 335 30.24 -27.24 -49.13
CA MET A 335 30.56 -28.33 -50.04
C MET A 335 31.34 -27.85 -51.28
N LEU A 336 30.96 -26.71 -51.87
CA LEU A 336 31.67 -26.11 -53.01
C LEU A 336 33.07 -25.60 -52.63
N ASP A 337 33.24 -25.04 -51.43
CA ASP A 337 34.53 -24.61 -50.88
C ASP A 337 35.46 -25.83 -50.66
N ILE A 338 34.93 -26.95 -50.13
CA ILE A 338 35.66 -28.23 -49.99
C ILE A 338 36.06 -28.80 -51.36
N ASN A 339 35.12 -28.86 -52.32
CA ASN A 339 35.39 -29.35 -53.68
C ASN A 339 36.42 -28.48 -54.40
N THR A 340 36.34 -27.15 -54.25
CA THR A 340 37.33 -26.21 -54.80
C THR A 340 38.70 -26.42 -54.15
N GLY A 341 38.74 -26.68 -52.84
CA GLY A 341 39.94 -27.11 -52.12
C GLY A 341 40.56 -28.38 -52.71
N HIS A 342 39.74 -29.41 -52.97
CA HIS A 342 40.16 -30.66 -53.61
C HIS A 342 40.77 -30.40 -55.00
N CYS A 343 40.07 -29.69 -55.88
CA CYS A 343 40.57 -29.36 -57.21
C CYS A 343 41.84 -28.48 -57.17
N ILE A 344 42.03 -27.64 -56.16
CA ILE A 344 43.28 -26.90 -55.93
C ILE A 344 44.42 -27.84 -55.50
N MET A 345 44.16 -28.86 -54.68
CA MET A 345 45.15 -29.88 -54.31
C MET A 345 45.51 -30.78 -55.51
N GLU A 346 44.52 -31.22 -56.30
CA GLU A 346 44.74 -31.96 -57.54
C GLU A 346 45.58 -31.14 -58.53
N ARG A 347 45.24 -29.86 -58.73
CA ARG A 347 46.02 -28.94 -59.58
C ARG A 347 47.45 -28.77 -59.08
N LYS A 348 47.70 -28.72 -57.76
CA LYS A 348 49.06 -28.71 -57.18
C LYS A 348 49.80 -30.02 -57.50
N SER A 349 49.18 -31.17 -57.24
CA SER A 349 49.73 -32.50 -57.53
C SER A 349 50.09 -32.67 -59.02
N VAL A 350 49.18 -32.30 -59.92
CA VAL A 350 49.40 -32.30 -61.37
C VAL A 350 50.53 -31.34 -61.76
N HIS A 351 50.60 -30.14 -61.18
CA HIS A 351 51.68 -29.20 -61.43
C HIS A 351 53.05 -29.71 -60.93
N GLU A 352 53.11 -30.37 -59.78
CA GLU A 352 54.31 -31.03 -59.27
C GLU A 352 54.74 -32.23 -60.12
N ASN A 353 53.79 -32.99 -60.66
CA ASN A 353 54.04 -34.08 -61.60
C ASN A 353 54.56 -33.54 -62.95
N LEU A 354 53.98 -32.44 -63.45
CA LEU A 354 54.47 -31.72 -64.63
C LEU A 354 55.89 -31.19 -64.40
N ALA A 355 56.16 -30.55 -63.26
CA ALA A 355 57.48 -30.05 -62.89
C ALA A 355 58.51 -31.19 -62.74
N ARG A 356 58.12 -32.35 -62.19
CA ARG A 356 58.94 -33.57 -62.18
C ARG A 356 59.28 -34.03 -63.60
N LYS A 357 58.27 -34.18 -64.47
CA LYS A 357 58.46 -34.60 -65.87
C LYS A 357 59.25 -33.60 -66.70
N GLN A 358 59.15 -32.29 -66.42
CA GLN A 358 59.96 -31.27 -67.08
C GLN A 358 61.43 -31.33 -66.65
N ARG A 359 61.74 -31.55 -65.37
CA ARG A 359 63.12 -31.82 -64.90
C ARG A 359 63.70 -33.08 -65.53
N GLU A 360 62.86 -34.11 -65.73
CA GLU A 360 63.24 -35.39 -66.34
C GLU A 360 63.52 -35.24 -67.84
N ARG A 361 62.63 -34.56 -68.59
CA ARG A 361 62.89 -34.09 -69.96
C ARG A 361 64.21 -33.32 -70.04
N ASP A 362 64.45 -32.40 -69.12
CA ASP A 362 65.66 -31.58 -69.12
C ASP A 362 66.92 -32.37 -68.76
N ARG A 363 66.82 -33.52 -68.06
CA ARG A 363 67.94 -34.48 -67.92
C ARG A 363 68.21 -35.16 -69.26
N GLN A 364 67.17 -35.72 -69.89
CA GLN A 364 67.26 -36.37 -71.21
C GLN A 364 67.81 -35.40 -72.29
N LEU A 365 67.44 -34.13 -72.26
CA LEU A 365 67.95 -33.10 -73.19
C LEU A 365 69.45 -32.77 -72.95
N ARG A 366 69.95 -32.93 -71.72
CA ARG A 366 71.39 -32.80 -71.41
C ARG A 366 72.16 -34.06 -71.77
N GLU A 367 71.55 -35.23 -71.66
CA GLU A 367 72.12 -36.51 -72.11
C GLU A 367 72.20 -36.55 -73.65
N LEU A 368 71.13 -36.18 -74.34
CA LEU A 368 71.10 -36.04 -75.80
C LEU A 368 72.15 -35.04 -76.28
N LYS A 369 72.31 -33.88 -75.64
CA LYS A 369 73.40 -32.93 -75.96
C LYS A 369 74.82 -33.46 -75.72
N LYS A 370 75.02 -34.41 -74.79
CA LYS A 370 76.31 -35.12 -74.65
C LYS A 370 76.53 -36.07 -75.82
N VAL A 371 75.50 -36.79 -76.25
CA VAL A 371 75.57 -37.70 -77.41
C VAL A 371 75.76 -36.92 -78.73
N GLU A 372 75.11 -35.77 -78.90
CA GLU A 372 75.34 -34.84 -80.03
C GLU A 372 76.79 -34.33 -80.07
N LEU A 373 77.38 -34.02 -78.91
CA LEU A 373 78.79 -33.59 -78.82
C LEU A 373 79.75 -34.75 -79.14
N GLN A 374 79.47 -35.95 -78.65
CA GLN A 374 80.23 -37.17 -78.99
C GLN A 374 80.12 -37.50 -80.49
N LEU A 375 78.94 -37.33 -81.09
CA LEU A 375 78.71 -37.47 -82.52
C LEU A 375 79.51 -36.46 -83.33
N LYS A 376 79.59 -35.19 -82.90
CA LYS A 376 80.47 -34.19 -83.52
C LYS A 376 81.94 -34.58 -83.43
N MET A 377 82.43 -35.02 -82.27
CA MET A 377 83.82 -35.51 -82.14
C MET A 377 84.12 -36.73 -83.03
N ALA A 378 83.13 -37.59 -83.28
CA ALA A 378 83.22 -38.67 -84.26
C ALA A 378 83.21 -38.16 -85.73
N GLN A 379 82.47 -37.10 -86.03
CA GLN A 379 82.46 -36.44 -87.35
C GLN A 379 83.78 -35.70 -87.62
N ASP A 380 84.32 -34.98 -86.63
CA ASP A 380 85.60 -34.27 -86.75
C ASP A 380 86.78 -35.24 -86.94
N SER A 381 86.75 -36.42 -86.30
CA SER A 381 87.74 -37.47 -86.52
C SER A 381 87.57 -38.22 -87.85
N LEU A 382 86.35 -38.31 -88.38
CA LEU A 382 86.11 -38.76 -89.76
C LEU A 382 86.68 -37.77 -90.80
N VAL A 383 86.50 -36.46 -90.60
CA VAL A 383 87.12 -35.43 -91.45
C VAL A 383 88.65 -35.48 -91.35
N HIS A 384 89.21 -35.70 -90.16
CA HIS A 384 90.67 -35.84 -89.98
C HIS A 384 91.24 -37.06 -90.73
N THR A 385 90.54 -38.20 -90.70
CA THR A 385 90.98 -39.42 -91.41
C THR A 385 90.82 -39.31 -92.94
N GLN A 386 89.81 -38.58 -93.42
CA GLN A 386 89.69 -38.22 -94.85
C GLN A 386 90.86 -37.34 -95.31
N LEU A 387 91.25 -36.33 -94.53
CA LEU A 387 92.37 -35.42 -94.86
C LEU A 387 93.74 -36.13 -94.90
N LEU A 388 93.90 -37.24 -94.15
CA LEU A 388 95.07 -38.14 -94.23
C LEU A 388 95.06 -39.03 -95.49
N HIS A 389 93.88 -39.41 -96.00
CA HIS A 389 93.74 -40.16 -97.24
C HIS A 389 94.18 -39.31 -98.46
N ASP A 390 93.75 -38.04 -98.54
CA ASP A 390 94.17 -37.17 -99.65
C ASP A 390 95.68 -36.88 -99.64
N LYS A 391 96.28 -36.72 -98.45
CA LYS A 391 97.75 -36.57 -98.31
C LYS A 391 98.55 -37.81 -98.74
N THR A 392 97.97 -39.01 -98.68
CA THR A 392 98.62 -40.25 -99.17
C THR A 392 98.35 -40.51 -100.66
N LYS A 393 97.46 -39.72 -101.27
CA LYS A 393 97.17 -39.71 -102.71
C LYS A 393 98.12 -38.77 -103.48
N SER A 394 98.45 -37.61 -102.89
CA SER A 394 99.28 -36.57 -103.53
C SER A 394 100.79 -36.86 -103.59
N THR A 395 101.28 -37.92 -102.94
CA THR A 395 102.71 -38.26 -102.88
C THR A 395 103.18 -39.27 -103.93
N ARG A 396 102.29 -39.69 -104.84
CA ARG A 396 102.55 -40.76 -105.82
C ARG A 396 103.22 -40.29 -107.12
N ASP A 397 102.97 -39.04 -107.55
CA ASP A 397 103.17 -38.62 -108.95
C ASP A 397 104.11 -37.39 -109.13
N ALA A 398 105.40 -37.51 -108.77
CA ALA A 398 106.44 -36.58 -109.25
C ALA A 398 107.90 -37.11 -109.09
N LYS A 399 108.55 -37.52 -110.19
CA LYS A 399 110.03 -37.71 -110.31
C LYS A 399 110.49 -37.66 -111.79
N PRO A 400 111.47 -36.82 -112.17
CA PRO A 400 112.21 -36.91 -113.44
C PRO A 400 113.61 -37.56 -113.28
N LYS A 401 114.29 -37.89 -114.39
CA LYS A 401 115.62 -38.58 -114.42
C LYS A 401 116.65 -37.92 -115.36
N SER A 402 117.89 -37.87 -114.87
CA SER A 402 119.24 -37.99 -115.48
C SER A 402 119.59 -37.79 -116.98
N ASP A 403 120.80 -37.22 -117.13
CA ASP A 403 121.94 -37.58 -118.02
C ASP A 403 122.11 -37.12 -119.51
N ARG A 404 123.00 -36.12 -119.67
CA ARG A 404 124.37 -36.16 -120.28
C ARG A 404 124.65 -36.51 -121.79
N ILE A 405 125.38 -35.57 -122.42
CA ILE A 405 126.38 -35.61 -123.54
C ILE A 405 125.98 -36.04 -124.99
N LEU A 406 126.14 -35.15 -125.99
CA LEU A 406 127.30 -35.10 -126.93
C LEU A 406 127.15 -34.15 -128.17
N LYS A 407 128.29 -33.52 -128.54
CA LYS A 407 128.76 -33.12 -129.89
C LYS A 407 128.12 -31.93 -130.66
N THR A 408 128.98 -31.41 -131.56
CA THR A 408 128.76 -30.52 -132.72
C THR A 408 128.49 -29.01 -132.51
N ARG A 409 128.90 -28.10 -133.42
CA ARG A 409 130.01 -28.11 -134.43
C ARG A 409 130.09 -26.74 -135.15
N GLN A 410 131.27 -26.10 -135.10
CA GLN A 410 131.87 -25.24 -136.14
C GLN A 410 133.32 -24.97 -135.64
N GLU A 411 134.42 -25.36 -136.28
CA GLU A 411 134.85 -25.36 -137.70
C GLU A 411 135.18 -23.97 -138.26
N ILE A 412 136.50 -23.75 -138.43
CA ILE A 412 137.17 -22.83 -139.39
C ILE A 412 137.07 -21.32 -139.03
N GLN A 413 138.12 -20.50 -139.18
CA GLN A 413 139.54 -20.73 -139.54
C GLN A 413 140.35 -21.29 -138.35
N LEU A 414 141.32 -22.22 -138.45
CA LEU A 414 142.18 -22.78 -139.53
C LEU A 414 143.25 -21.88 -140.18
N GLU A 415 144.40 -22.52 -140.40
CA GLU A 415 145.42 -22.27 -141.43
C GLU A 415 146.17 -20.92 -141.46
N VAL A 416 147.33 -20.91 -140.80
CA VAL A 416 148.58 -21.04 -141.59
C VAL A 416 149.40 -22.21 -141.05
N ASP A 417 149.55 -23.24 -141.88
CA ASP A 417 150.67 -24.17 -141.83
C ASP A 417 151.41 -24.05 -143.19
N LYS A 418 152.68 -24.46 -143.26
CA LYS A 418 153.61 -24.36 -144.42
C LYS A 418 154.01 -22.94 -144.87
N LEU A 419 155.12 -22.46 -144.31
CA LEU A 419 156.36 -22.01 -145.00
C LEU A 419 157.38 -21.63 -143.89
N LYS A 420 158.62 -22.13 -143.81
CA LYS A 420 159.35 -23.18 -144.55
C LYS A 420 160.56 -23.65 -143.69
N ARG A 421 161.24 -24.73 -144.08
CA ARG A 421 162.62 -25.08 -143.61
C ARG A 421 163.66 -24.71 -144.69
N ASN A 422 164.96 -24.94 -144.40
CA ASN A 422 166.14 -24.99 -145.30
C ASN A 422 166.94 -23.66 -145.45
N LEU A 423 168.26 -23.60 -145.74
CA LEU A 423 169.42 -24.54 -145.60
C LEU A 423 170.77 -23.76 -145.85
N ILE A 424 171.91 -24.46 -145.78
CA ILE A 424 173.36 -24.11 -145.78
C ILE A 424 173.96 -23.46 -147.08
N HIS A 425 175.20 -22.90 -146.95
CA HIS A 425 176.24 -22.44 -147.93
C HIS A 425 176.33 -20.91 -148.22
N GLN A 426 177.51 -20.26 -148.41
CA GLN A 426 178.95 -20.68 -148.38
C GLN A 426 179.93 -19.51 -148.00
N GLN A 427 181.25 -19.75 -147.95
CA GLN A 427 182.41 -18.81 -147.69
C GLN A 427 183.03 -18.33 -149.04
N PRO A 428 184.31 -17.84 -149.22
CA PRO A 428 185.42 -17.28 -148.37
C PRO A 428 185.79 -15.80 -148.74
N VAL A 429 186.72 -14.99 -148.16
CA VAL A 429 188.11 -15.04 -147.59
C VAL A 429 189.28 -14.84 -148.59
N ALA A 430 190.13 -13.81 -148.35
CA ALA A 430 191.54 -13.63 -148.78
C ALA A 430 192.22 -12.46 -147.99
N GLU A 431 193.57 -12.43 -147.89
CA GLU A 431 194.40 -11.40 -147.21
C GLU A 431 194.58 -10.09 -148.06
N VAL A 432 195.18 -8.95 -147.64
CA VAL A 432 196.48 -8.69 -146.95
C VAL A 432 196.51 -7.37 -146.14
N GLU A 433 196.99 -7.48 -144.89
CA GLU A 433 197.81 -6.54 -144.09
C GLU A 433 197.75 -5.01 -144.35
N THR A 434 196.75 -4.31 -143.78
CA THR A 434 196.85 -2.94 -143.18
C THR A 434 195.49 -2.57 -142.58
N GLN A 435 195.10 -2.99 -141.36
CA GLN A 435 195.85 -3.02 -140.10
C GLN A 435 196.54 -1.68 -139.78
N LEU A 436 196.30 -1.01 -138.64
CA LEU A 436 195.37 -1.35 -137.54
C LEU A 436 194.89 -0.12 -136.73
N ILE A 437 195.20 1.11 -137.17
CA ILE A 437 195.34 2.26 -136.25
C ILE A 437 194.10 3.17 -136.20
N GLU A 438 193.50 3.53 -137.33
CA GLU A 438 192.50 4.62 -137.36
C GLU A 438 191.10 4.21 -136.85
N GLN A 439 190.64 3.00 -137.16
CA GLN A 439 189.24 2.59 -136.91
C GLN A 439 188.89 2.38 -135.43
N CYS A 440 189.89 2.22 -134.54
CA CYS A 440 189.67 2.04 -133.11
C CYS A 440 189.16 3.32 -132.41
N VAL A 441 189.49 4.50 -132.93
CA VAL A 441 189.25 5.78 -132.24
C VAL A 441 187.78 6.25 -132.36
N GLU A 442 187.07 5.89 -133.44
CA GLU A 442 185.68 6.32 -133.63
C GLU A 442 184.64 5.55 -132.80
N GLN A 443 184.93 4.32 -132.37
CA GLN A 443 183.92 3.46 -131.76
C GLN A 443 183.59 3.87 -130.31
N GLU A 444 184.59 4.26 -129.50
CA GLU A 444 184.37 4.70 -128.11
C GLU A 444 183.43 5.91 -128.02
N GLN A 445 183.58 6.88 -128.95
CA GLN A 445 182.80 8.12 -128.93
C GLN A 445 181.29 7.90 -129.17
N LYS A 446 180.88 6.77 -129.76
CA LYS A 446 179.46 6.41 -129.95
C LYS A 446 178.84 5.84 -128.67
N LEU A 447 179.58 5.03 -127.90
CA LEU A 447 179.10 4.38 -126.68
C LEU A 447 178.76 5.38 -125.57
N MET A 448 179.60 6.41 -125.37
CA MET A 448 179.39 7.45 -124.34
C MET A 448 178.04 8.18 -124.49
N ARG A 449 177.54 8.35 -125.73
CA ARG A 449 176.27 9.05 -126.02
C ARG A 449 175.03 8.23 -125.65
N GLN A 450 175.14 6.90 -125.61
CA GLN A 450 174.05 6.01 -125.23
C GLN A 450 173.85 5.98 -123.70
N SER A 451 174.95 5.98 -122.93
CA SER A 451 174.93 5.96 -121.47
C SER A 451 174.13 7.12 -120.83
N HIS A 452 174.15 8.30 -121.45
CA HIS A 452 173.40 9.46 -120.93
C HIS A 452 171.88 9.32 -121.06
N ARG A 453 171.35 8.79 -122.16
CA ARG A 453 169.90 8.70 -122.41
C ARG A 453 169.18 7.85 -121.34
N HIS A 454 169.75 6.70 -120.98
CA HIS A 454 169.16 5.81 -119.98
C HIS A 454 169.11 6.40 -118.56
N ARG A 455 169.89 7.46 -118.26
CA ARG A 455 169.80 8.17 -116.97
C ARG A 455 168.55 9.08 -116.90
N GLU A 456 168.12 9.63 -118.02
CA GLU A 456 166.93 10.50 -118.11
C GLU A 456 165.64 9.67 -118.02
N GLU A 457 165.61 8.51 -118.69
CA GLU A 457 164.52 7.52 -118.60
C GLU A 457 164.31 7.04 -117.15
N LEU A 458 165.40 6.72 -116.42
CA LEU A 458 165.34 6.35 -115.01
C LEU A 458 164.83 7.48 -114.09
N HIS A 459 165.07 8.74 -114.43
CA HIS A 459 164.57 9.87 -113.64
C HIS A 459 163.04 10.01 -113.78
N THR A 460 162.52 10.00 -115.01
CA THR A 460 161.08 10.17 -115.28
C THR A 460 160.22 9.05 -114.67
N LEU A 461 160.68 7.80 -114.73
CA LEU A 461 160.04 6.66 -114.06
C LEU A 461 159.95 6.82 -112.53
N ARG A 462 160.97 7.45 -111.91
CA ARG A 462 161.00 7.71 -110.47
C ARG A 462 159.95 8.73 -110.06
N CYS A 463 159.78 9.80 -110.83
CA CYS A 463 158.74 10.81 -110.62
C CYS A 463 157.32 10.24 -110.75
N LEU A 464 157.06 9.42 -111.78
CA LEU A 464 155.78 8.72 -111.95
C LEU A 464 155.46 7.79 -110.77
N THR A 465 156.48 7.12 -110.23
CA THR A 465 156.32 6.22 -109.08
C THR A 465 155.91 6.99 -107.81
N GLN A 466 156.45 8.18 -107.58
CA GLN A 466 156.08 9.05 -106.46
C GLN A 466 154.61 9.54 -106.58
N ILE A 467 154.21 10.07 -107.74
CA ILE A 467 152.84 10.54 -107.98
C ILE A 467 151.82 9.41 -107.72
N LYS A 468 152.14 8.17 -108.10
CA LYS A 468 151.29 7.00 -107.82
C LYS A 468 151.38 6.48 -106.38
N ALA A 469 152.35 6.90 -105.57
CA ALA A 469 152.30 6.72 -104.12
C ALA A 469 151.32 7.74 -103.49
N ASP A 470 151.48 9.02 -103.82
CA ASP A 470 150.68 10.11 -103.27
C ASP A 470 149.18 9.96 -103.59
N GLU A 471 148.83 9.52 -104.81
CA GLU A 471 147.45 9.17 -105.20
C GLU A 471 146.83 8.07 -104.34
N ARG A 472 147.61 7.07 -103.92
CA ARG A 472 147.12 5.98 -103.06
C ARG A 472 146.89 6.49 -101.64
N GLU A 473 147.80 7.30 -101.11
CA GLU A 473 147.67 7.81 -99.75
C GLU A 473 146.47 8.78 -99.63
N GLN A 474 146.27 9.67 -100.61
CA GLN A 474 145.11 10.56 -100.65
C GLN A 474 143.80 9.75 -100.68
N LYS A 475 143.69 8.73 -101.54
CA LYS A 475 142.51 7.85 -101.59
C LYS A 475 142.29 7.06 -100.30
N SER A 476 143.37 6.66 -99.61
CA SER A 476 143.29 6.02 -98.28
C SER A 476 142.74 6.98 -97.22
N ARG A 477 143.26 8.21 -97.17
CA ARG A 477 142.78 9.29 -96.28
C ARG A 477 141.30 9.60 -96.52
N ASP A 478 140.87 9.68 -97.77
CA ASP A 478 139.46 9.94 -98.12
C ASP A 478 138.52 8.76 -97.85
N ARG A 479 138.96 7.50 -98.05
CA ARG A 479 138.23 6.33 -97.55
C ARG A 479 138.04 6.43 -96.05
N HIS A 480 139.10 6.70 -95.29
CA HIS A 480 139.03 6.76 -93.83
C HIS A 480 138.10 7.89 -93.34
N ARG A 481 138.11 9.06 -93.99
CA ARG A 481 137.14 10.15 -93.74
C ARG A 481 135.70 9.71 -93.98
N ALA A 482 135.42 8.98 -95.06
CA ALA A 482 134.09 8.45 -95.35
C ALA A 482 133.64 7.38 -94.33
N GLU A 483 134.56 6.49 -93.94
CA GLU A 483 134.34 5.41 -92.97
C GLU A 483 134.07 5.97 -91.55
N GLN A 484 134.78 7.02 -91.14
CA GLN A 484 134.45 7.79 -89.92
C GLN A 484 133.05 8.44 -90.00
N ARG A 485 132.69 9.08 -91.11
CA ARG A 485 131.36 9.70 -91.29
C ARG A 485 130.23 8.67 -91.21
N TYR A 486 130.38 7.54 -91.91
CA TYR A 486 129.42 6.43 -91.85
C TYR A 486 129.23 5.90 -90.42
N ASN A 487 130.32 5.72 -89.67
CA ASN A 487 130.24 5.23 -88.30
C ASN A 487 129.55 6.22 -87.34
N ARG A 488 129.75 7.54 -87.51
CA ARG A 488 129.00 8.56 -86.76
C ARG A 488 127.50 8.52 -87.07
N ILE A 489 127.13 8.49 -88.35
CA ILE A 489 125.72 8.40 -88.78
C ILE A 489 125.07 7.10 -88.25
N LYS A 490 125.81 5.99 -88.23
CA LYS A 490 125.35 4.70 -87.67
C LYS A 490 125.16 4.73 -86.15
N GLN A 491 125.96 5.51 -85.42
CA GLN A 491 125.76 5.76 -83.98
C GLN A 491 124.54 6.67 -83.74
N GLU A 492 124.39 7.75 -84.50
CA GLU A 492 123.20 8.62 -84.43
C GLU A 492 121.91 7.86 -84.74
N LEU A 493 121.91 6.99 -85.77
CA LEU A 493 120.76 6.21 -86.15
C LEU A 493 120.36 5.24 -85.02
N ARG A 494 121.33 4.64 -84.31
CA ARG A 494 121.10 3.82 -83.12
C ARG A 494 120.50 4.64 -81.98
N GLY A 495 121.05 5.82 -81.69
CA GLY A 495 120.50 6.75 -80.69
C GLY A 495 119.06 7.15 -80.99
N LYS A 496 118.79 7.59 -82.22
CA LYS A 496 117.43 7.93 -82.70
C LYS A 496 116.48 6.72 -82.63
N SER A 497 116.96 5.50 -82.92
CA SER A 497 116.16 4.26 -82.79
C SER A 497 115.79 3.94 -81.34
N LEU A 498 116.69 4.16 -80.38
CA LEU A 498 116.41 3.99 -78.95
C LEU A 498 115.36 5.01 -78.47
N VAL A 499 115.50 6.29 -78.83
CA VAL A 499 114.49 7.33 -78.52
C VAL A 499 113.12 6.99 -79.12
N ILE A 500 113.06 6.48 -80.36
CA ILE A 500 111.80 6.02 -80.98
C ILE A 500 111.20 4.81 -80.24
N HIS A 501 112.03 3.89 -79.73
CA HIS A 501 111.55 2.76 -78.92
C HIS A 501 110.98 3.24 -77.58
N GLU A 502 111.66 4.16 -76.91
CA GLU A 502 111.24 4.71 -75.61
C GLU A 502 109.94 5.54 -75.73
N LEU A 503 109.83 6.39 -76.75
CA LEU A 503 108.58 7.11 -77.06
C LEU A 503 107.43 6.16 -77.44
N LYS A 504 107.70 5.04 -78.12
CA LYS A 504 106.68 4.00 -78.38
C LYS A 504 106.23 3.31 -77.09
N LYS A 505 107.15 2.99 -76.18
CA LYS A 505 106.84 2.44 -74.86
C LYS A 505 105.98 3.40 -74.03
N GLN A 506 106.37 4.68 -73.95
CA GLN A 506 105.59 5.72 -73.27
C GLN A 506 104.18 5.88 -73.88
N ASN A 507 104.04 5.84 -75.21
CA ASN A 507 102.73 5.88 -75.87
C ASN A 507 101.87 4.64 -75.52
N GLN A 508 102.45 3.43 -75.50
CA GLN A 508 101.76 2.21 -75.07
C GLN A 508 101.35 2.26 -73.58
N GLU A 509 102.18 2.82 -72.70
CA GLU A 509 101.85 3.06 -71.29
C GLU A 509 100.71 4.08 -71.14
N VAL A 510 100.73 5.18 -71.89
CA VAL A 510 99.66 6.19 -71.91
C VAL A 510 98.34 5.61 -72.47
N GLN A 511 98.38 4.84 -73.56
CA GLN A 511 97.21 4.15 -74.11
C GLN A 511 96.64 3.13 -73.12
N SER A 512 97.50 2.40 -72.42
CA SER A 512 97.08 1.45 -71.37
C SER A 512 96.41 2.17 -70.20
N ARG A 513 96.97 3.31 -69.75
CA ARG A 513 96.36 4.15 -68.70
C ARG A 513 95.03 4.74 -69.15
N LEU A 514 94.93 5.24 -70.39
CA LEU A 514 93.65 5.69 -70.99
C LEU A 514 92.61 4.56 -71.04
N GLY A 515 93.01 3.34 -71.42
CA GLY A 515 92.13 2.17 -71.41
C GLY A 515 91.64 1.77 -70.01
N VAL A 516 92.44 2.00 -68.97
CA VAL A 516 92.01 1.84 -67.56
C VAL A 516 91.06 2.97 -67.14
N PHE A 517 91.37 4.23 -67.47
CA PHE A 517 90.50 5.37 -67.15
C PHE A 517 89.14 5.32 -67.88
N ALA A 518 89.09 4.85 -69.12
CA ALA A 518 87.84 4.63 -69.84
C ALA A 518 86.95 3.60 -69.11
N LYS A 519 87.50 2.44 -68.73
CA LYS A 519 86.79 1.43 -67.93
C LYS A 519 86.35 1.97 -66.56
N LEU A 520 87.17 2.79 -65.91
CA LEU A 520 86.82 3.43 -64.65
C LEU A 520 85.65 4.42 -64.82
N TYR A 521 85.67 5.22 -65.90
CA TYR A 521 84.59 6.13 -66.24
C TYR A 521 83.29 5.39 -66.59
N ASP A 522 83.35 4.32 -67.36
CA ASP A 522 82.16 3.50 -67.68
C ASP A 522 81.59 2.81 -66.43
N ASN A 523 82.44 2.36 -65.49
CA ASN A 523 81.99 1.89 -64.18
C ASN A 523 81.30 3.01 -63.39
N ILE A 524 81.93 4.19 -63.25
CA ILE A 524 81.35 5.36 -62.55
C ILE A 524 80.05 5.82 -63.20
N LYS A 525 79.94 5.77 -64.53
CA LYS A 525 78.72 6.07 -65.28
C LYS A 525 77.64 5.01 -65.06
N GLY A 526 78.02 3.73 -65.02
CA GLY A 526 77.15 2.63 -64.65
C GLY A 526 76.61 2.77 -63.21
N ASP A 527 77.48 3.11 -62.26
CA ASP A 527 77.11 3.30 -60.86
C ASP A 527 76.29 4.58 -60.63
N ARG A 528 76.61 5.68 -61.33
CA ARG A 528 75.74 6.87 -61.40
C ARG A 528 74.35 6.49 -61.91
N ASN A 529 74.25 5.69 -62.98
CA ASN A 529 72.96 5.27 -63.52
C ASN A 529 72.21 4.34 -62.55
N LYS A 530 72.90 3.43 -61.84
CA LYS A 530 72.29 2.63 -60.75
C LYS A 530 71.75 3.54 -59.65
N CYS A 531 72.53 4.52 -59.19
CA CYS A 531 72.12 5.47 -58.16
C CYS A 531 70.93 6.34 -58.60
N VAL A 532 70.92 6.85 -59.84
CA VAL A 532 69.79 7.59 -60.40
C VAL A 532 68.53 6.72 -60.47
N ASN A 533 68.65 5.47 -60.95
CA ASN A 533 67.51 4.54 -61.00
C ASN A 533 67.00 4.19 -59.59
N LEU A 534 67.90 3.99 -58.61
CA LEU A 534 67.54 3.75 -57.21
C LEU A 534 66.86 4.98 -56.58
N ILE A 535 67.33 6.20 -56.86
CA ILE A 535 66.70 7.45 -56.43
C ILE A 535 65.32 7.61 -57.06
N GLN A 536 65.16 7.30 -58.36
CA GLN A 536 63.87 7.33 -59.04
C GLN A 536 62.91 6.30 -58.43
N MET A 537 63.33 5.04 -58.28
CA MET A 537 62.54 4.00 -57.62
C MET A 537 62.18 4.35 -56.17
N ALA A 538 63.08 4.98 -55.42
CA ALA A 538 62.82 5.46 -54.06
C ALA A 538 61.77 6.59 -54.07
N SER A 539 61.95 7.60 -54.91
CA SER A 539 61.00 8.74 -55.03
C SER A 539 59.60 8.29 -55.46
N GLN A 540 59.50 7.32 -56.37
CA GLN A 540 58.24 6.70 -56.77
C GLN A 540 57.61 5.96 -55.59
N ARG A 541 58.35 5.09 -54.89
CA ARG A 541 57.85 4.41 -53.68
C ARG A 541 57.44 5.40 -52.60
N THR A 542 58.13 6.53 -52.45
CA THR A 542 57.76 7.61 -51.52
C THR A 542 56.53 8.39 -52.00
N ALA A 543 56.24 8.48 -53.30
CA ALA A 543 54.96 8.98 -53.82
C ALA A 543 53.81 7.98 -53.53
N GLU A 544 53.96 6.74 -53.97
CA GLU A 544 52.98 5.64 -53.74
C GLU A 544 52.66 5.46 -52.24
N MET A 545 53.67 5.59 -51.37
CA MET A 545 53.48 5.50 -49.92
C MET A 545 52.77 6.74 -49.35
N ARG A 546 53.05 7.94 -49.85
CA ARG A 546 52.31 9.16 -49.44
C ARG A 546 50.84 9.12 -49.89
N GLU A 547 50.55 8.51 -51.03
CA GLU A 547 49.17 8.28 -51.49
C GLU A 547 48.46 7.24 -50.60
N LYS A 548 49.14 6.15 -50.24
CA LYS A 548 48.63 5.18 -49.26
C LYS A 548 48.39 5.81 -47.88
N PHE A 549 49.29 6.66 -47.38
CA PHE A 549 49.07 7.40 -46.14
C PHE A 549 47.83 8.30 -46.24
N LYS A 550 47.67 9.09 -47.31
CA LYS A 550 46.44 9.90 -47.51
C LYS A 550 45.16 9.08 -47.53
N ILE A 551 45.18 7.88 -48.13
CA ILE A 551 44.02 6.98 -48.14
C ILE A 551 43.72 6.48 -46.71
N LEU A 552 44.75 6.07 -45.96
CA LEU A 552 44.61 5.63 -44.57
C LEU A 552 44.21 6.77 -43.62
N ASP A 553 44.70 7.99 -43.82
CA ASP A 553 44.30 9.18 -43.05
C ASP A 553 42.81 9.49 -43.28
N ASN A 554 42.36 9.48 -44.55
CA ASN A 554 40.94 9.62 -44.88
C ASN A 554 40.09 8.48 -44.28
N GLU A 555 40.58 7.24 -44.30
CA GLU A 555 39.89 6.09 -43.69
C GLU A 555 39.83 6.23 -42.16
N ILE A 556 40.88 6.72 -41.51
CA ILE A 556 40.92 7.06 -40.08
C ILE A 556 39.93 8.18 -39.75
N GLU A 557 39.78 9.22 -40.58
CA GLU A 557 38.77 10.27 -40.39
C GLU A 557 37.33 9.76 -40.58
N ILE A 558 37.10 8.90 -41.56
CA ILE A 558 35.81 8.21 -41.76
C ILE A 558 35.50 7.29 -40.57
N LEU A 559 36.49 6.57 -40.03
CA LEU A 559 36.32 5.73 -38.85
C LEU A 559 36.10 6.55 -37.57
N ARG A 560 36.81 7.67 -37.39
CA ARG A 560 36.61 8.62 -36.27
C ARG A 560 35.21 9.25 -36.30
N THR A 561 34.77 9.75 -37.45
CA THR A 561 33.42 10.34 -37.59
C THR A 561 32.32 9.30 -37.41
N ASN A 562 32.50 8.08 -37.92
CA ASN A 562 31.61 6.96 -37.65
C ASN A 562 31.58 6.58 -36.15
N ALA A 563 32.73 6.53 -35.47
CA ALA A 563 32.81 6.27 -34.04
C ALA A 563 32.06 7.35 -33.23
N ILE A 564 32.30 8.64 -33.51
CA ILE A 564 31.59 9.76 -32.88
C ILE A 564 30.07 9.68 -33.14
N ASN A 565 29.64 9.28 -34.34
CA ASN A 565 28.22 9.11 -34.65
C ASN A 565 27.61 7.89 -33.92
N LYS A 566 28.36 6.80 -33.74
CA LYS A 566 27.94 5.66 -32.91
C LYS A 566 27.88 6.02 -31.43
N GLU A 567 28.83 6.80 -30.91
CA GLU A 567 28.82 7.32 -29.54
C GLU A 567 27.59 8.20 -29.29
N LYS A 568 27.28 9.14 -30.19
CA LYS A 568 26.05 9.97 -30.11
C LYS A 568 24.77 9.14 -30.14
N LEU A 569 24.71 8.09 -30.97
CA LEU A 569 23.57 7.16 -31.01
C LEU A 569 23.46 6.33 -29.72
N LEU A 570 24.59 5.87 -29.17
CA LEU A 570 24.66 5.13 -27.90
C LEU A 570 24.25 6.02 -26.73
N GLN A 571 24.71 7.26 -26.66
CA GLN A 571 24.31 8.25 -25.66
C GLN A 571 22.80 8.56 -25.76
N LYS A 572 22.27 8.76 -26.97
CA LYS A 572 20.83 8.93 -27.20
C LYS A 572 20.01 7.70 -26.77
N SER A 573 20.57 6.49 -26.92
CA SER A 573 19.97 5.26 -26.43
C SER A 573 20.01 5.17 -24.89
N ARG A 574 21.17 5.43 -24.27
CA ARG A 574 21.35 5.47 -22.80
C ARG A 574 20.37 6.46 -22.16
N LEU A 575 20.22 7.66 -22.70
CA LEU A 575 19.25 8.66 -22.23
C LEU A 575 17.79 8.19 -22.35
N LYS A 576 17.42 7.54 -23.47
CA LYS A 576 16.10 6.91 -23.61
C LYS A 576 15.88 5.82 -22.56
N HIS A 577 16.86 4.92 -22.37
CA HIS A 577 16.76 3.86 -21.37
C HIS A 577 16.64 4.42 -19.94
N PHE A 578 17.43 5.44 -19.58
CA PHE A 578 17.33 6.13 -18.29
C PHE A 578 15.93 6.72 -18.08
N HIS A 579 15.41 7.48 -19.06
CA HIS A 579 14.06 8.04 -19.00
C HIS A 579 12.97 6.96 -18.90
N SER A 580 13.09 5.85 -19.63
CA SER A 580 12.21 4.67 -19.52
C SER A 580 12.43 3.83 -18.24
N HIS A 581 13.47 4.10 -17.45
CA HIS A 581 13.61 3.63 -16.08
C HIS A 581 12.89 4.57 -15.13
N THR A 582 13.15 5.88 -15.19
CA THR A 582 12.47 6.90 -14.38
C THR A 582 10.93 6.79 -14.47
N ILE A 583 10.38 6.64 -15.68
CA ILE A 583 8.93 6.44 -15.90
C ILE A 583 8.45 5.10 -15.31
N ARG A 584 9.24 4.03 -15.44
CA ARG A 584 8.85 2.70 -14.91
C ARG A 584 8.80 2.72 -13.39
N ASP A 585 9.76 3.39 -12.77
CA ASP A 585 9.88 3.44 -11.32
C ASP A 585 8.91 4.47 -10.69
N SER A 586 8.55 5.56 -11.41
CA SER A 586 7.41 6.40 -11.01
C SER A 586 6.08 5.64 -11.11
N LEU A 587 5.83 4.92 -12.21
CA LEU A 587 4.63 4.08 -12.37
C LEU A 587 4.57 2.96 -11.33
N ARG A 588 5.71 2.35 -10.96
CA ARG A 588 5.79 1.39 -9.84
C ARG A 588 5.40 2.03 -8.51
N ASN A 589 5.90 3.22 -8.22
CA ASN A 589 5.53 3.96 -7.01
C ASN A 589 4.03 4.27 -6.97
N ASP A 590 3.43 4.66 -8.09
CA ASP A 590 1.99 4.93 -8.18
C ASP A 590 1.15 3.65 -8.08
N ILE A 591 1.59 2.54 -8.69
CA ILE A 591 1.00 1.21 -8.49
C ILE A 591 1.05 0.80 -7.01
N SER A 592 2.17 1.04 -6.31
CA SER A 592 2.31 0.76 -4.88
C SER A 592 1.34 1.61 -4.03
N LYS A 593 1.23 2.92 -4.29
CA LYS A 593 0.25 3.80 -3.62
C LYS A 593 -1.18 3.29 -3.81
N VAL A 594 -1.58 2.98 -5.06
CA VAL A 594 -2.90 2.45 -5.38
C VAL A 594 -3.13 1.09 -4.71
N THR A 595 -2.11 0.24 -4.64
CA THR A 595 -2.18 -1.07 -3.97
C THR A 595 -2.37 -0.91 -2.46
N GLN A 596 -1.70 0.04 -1.82
CA GLN A 596 -1.90 0.37 -0.41
C GLN A 596 -3.34 0.87 -0.15
N VAL A 597 -3.82 1.85 -0.93
CA VAL A 597 -5.19 2.36 -0.79
C VAL A 597 -6.22 1.25 -1.01
N LEU A 598 -6.00 0.36 -1.98
CA LEU A 598 -6.85 -0.83 -2.18
C LEU A 598 -6.79 -1.82 -1.02
N HIS A 599 -5.67 -1.92 -0.29
CA HIS A 599 -5.56 -2.73 0.92
C HIS A 599 -6.33 -2.11 2.09
N GLU A 600 -6.15 -0.81 2.35
CA GLU A 600 -6.88 -0.06 3.37
C GLU A 600 -8.41 -0.10 3.13
N MET A 601 -8.85 0.05 1.88
CA MET A 601 -10.27 -0.06 1.50
C MET A 601 -10.82 -1.49 1.59
N ARG A 602 -9.95 -2.53 1.56
CA ARG A 602 -10.33 -3.91 1.88
C ARG A 602 -10.47 -4.11 3.38
N GLN A 603 -9.51 -3.63 4.19
CA GLN A 603 -9.58 -3.68 5.65
C GLN A 603 -10.89 -3.04 6.17
N LYS A 604 -11.17 -1.79 5.76
CA LYS A 604 -12.40 -1.06 6.10
C LYS A 604 -13.68 -1.81 5.68
N ARG A 605 -13.63 -2.58 4.58
CA ARG A 605 -14.77 -3.42 4.14
C ARG A 605 -14.98 -4.64 5.02
N GLU A 606 -13.91 -5.30 5.46
CA GLU A 606 -14.03 -6.44 6.38
C GLU A 606 -14.42 -5.98 7.79
N GLU A 607 -13.95 -4.81 8.26
CA GLU A 607 -14.46 -4.15 9.48
C GLU A 607 -15.96 -3.86 9.39
N GLN A 608 -16.42 -3.28 8.26
CA GLN A 608 -17.83 -3.02 8.01
C GLN A 608 -18.66 -4.30 7.97
N LYS A 609 -18.17 -5.39 7.35
CA LYS A 609 -18.82 -6.71 7.39
C LYS A 609 -18.94 -7.27 8.82
N LEU A 610 -17.88 -7.16 9.63
CA LEU A 610 -17.90 -7.59 11.03
C LEU A 610 -18.90 -6.79 11.86
N ASN A 611 -18.97 -5.47 11.65
CA ASN A 611 -19.95 -4.62 12.31
C ASN A 611 -21.39 -4.88 11.83
N LEU A 612 -21.60 -5.15 10.54
CA LEU A 612 -22.90 -5.62 10.02
C LEU A 612 -23.29 -6.96 10.65
N GLY A 613 -22.38 -7.93 10.75
CA GLY A 613 -22.64 -9.22 11.42
C GLY A 613 -23.03 -9.06 12.89
N ARG A 614 -22.36 -8.16 13.63
CA ARG A 614 -22.73 -7.81 15.01
C ARG A 614 -24.12 -7.17 15.09
N LEU A 615 -24.44 -6.24 14.19
CA LEU A 615 -25.75 -5.58 14.13
C LEU A 615 -26.87 -6.57 13.76
N THR A 616 -26.66 -7.45 12.78
CA THR A 616 -27.61 -8.52 12.44
C THR A 616 -27.82 -9.48 13.62
N HIS A 617 -26.77 -9.86 14.35
CA HIS A 617 -26.93 -10.68 15.55
C HIS A 617 -27.74 -9.97 16.65
N MET A 618 -27.49 -8.67 16.85
CA MET A 618 -28.24 -7.84 17.80
C MET A 618 -29.72 -7.68 17.39
N ILE A 619 -30.01 -7.48 16.10
CA ILE A 619 -31.37 -7.46 15.55
C ILE A 619 -32.06 -8.79 15.81
N ASN A 620 -31.45 -9.92 15.43
CA ASN A 620 -32.01 -11.25 15.64
C ASN A 620 -32.30 -11.53 17.13
N TYR A 621 -31.44 -11.06 18.04
CA TYR A 621 -31.64 -11.16 19.49
C TYR A 621 -32.84 -10.32 19.96
N HIS A 622 -32.97 -9.07 19.50
CA HIS A 622 -34.13 -8.24 19.81
C HIS A 622 -35.44 -8.76 19.18
N GLU A 623 -35.39 -9.38 18.00
CA GLU A 623 -36.53 -10.05 17.38
C GLU A 623 -36.96 -11.29 18.17
N GLN A 624 -36.02 -12.11 18.66
CA GLN A 624 -36.32 -13.23 19.57
C GLN A 624 -36.97 -12.75 20.87
N ASN A 625 -36.42 -11.70 21.49
CA ASN A 625 -37.02 -11.08 22.68
C ASN A 625 -38.42 -10.52 22.38
N LEU A 626 -38.64 -9.88 21.23
CA LEU A 626 -39.95 -9.38 20.81
C LEU A 626 -40.95 -10.51 20.58
N LEU A 627 -40.52 -11.64 20.01
CA LEU A 627 -41.35 -12.84 19.85
C LEU A 627 -41.68 -13.49 21.19
N GLN A 628 -40.76 -13.50 22.15
CA GLN A 628 -41.01 -13.97 23.51
C GLN A 628 -42.01 -13.05 24.25
N MET A 629 -41.86 -11.73 24.13
CA MET A 629 -42.80 -10.76 24.70
C MET A 629 -44.19 -10.85 24.08
N ARG A 630 -44.31 -11.06 22.75
CA ARG A 630 -45.60 -11.35 22.10
C ARG A 630 -46.23 -12.62 22.67
N LYS A 631 -45.50 -13.74 22.72
CA LYS A 631 -46.00 -14.99 23.32
C LYS A 631 -46.48 -14.81 24.77
N SER A 632 -45.75 -14.05 25.58
CA SER A 632 -46.13 -13.75 26.97
C SER A 632 -47.35 -12.83 27.08
N HIS A 633 -47.53 -11.90 26.13
CA HIS A 633 -48.74 -11.09 26.03
C HIS A 633 -49.93 -11.96 25.63
N ASP A 634 -49.74 -12.84 24.65
CA ASP A 634 -50.81 -13.67 24.09
C ASP A 634 -51.30 -14.71 25.12
N THR A 635 -50.41 -15.30 25.92
CA THR A 635 -50.81 -16.16 27.07
C THR A 635 -51.49 -15.37 28.19
N ALA A 636 -51.10 -14.11 28.43
CA ALA A 636 -51.81 -13.24 29.38
C ALA A 636 -53.21 -12.85 28.88
N VAL A 637 -53.38 -12.62 27.57
CA VAL A 637 -54.69 -12.38 26.94
C VAL A 637 -55.55 -13.64 26.99
N GLN A 638 -54.99 -14.82 26.73
CA GLN A 638 -55.68 -16.11 26.90
C GLN A 638 -56.16 -16.26 28.35
N SER A 639 -55.25 -16.20 29.34
CA SER A 639 -55.60 -16.31 30.76
C SER A 639 -56.66 -15.28 31.21
N ARG A 640 -56.60 -14.05 30.71
CA ARG A 640 -57.63 -13.03 30.93
C ARG A 640 -58.98 -13.42 30.31
N ASN A 641 -58.99 -13.96 29.09
CA ASN A 641 -60.20 -14.39 28.41
C ASN A 641 -60.83 -15.61 29.11
N ASP A 642 -60.03 -16.61 29.47
CA ASP A 642 -60.44 -17.80 30.23
C ASP A 642 -61.07 -17.38 31.57
N ARG A 643 -60.45 -16.40 32.25
CA ARG A 643 -60.99 -15.84 33.48
C ARG A 643 -62.24 -14.99 33.27
N GLY A 644 -62.41 -14.40 32.08
CA GLY A 644 -63.64 -13.72 31.66
C GLY A 644 -64.79 -14.70 31.42
N VAL A 645 -64.52 -15.85 30.80
CA VAL A 645 -65.50 -16.95 30.65
C VAL A 645 -65.92 -17.46 32.03
N GLN A 646 -64.98 -17.74 32.92
CA GLN A 646 -65.27 -18.12 34.32
C GLN A 646 -66.07 -17.07 35.11
N LEU A 647 -65.97 -15.79 34.73
CA LEU A 647 -66.78 -14.73 35.33
C LEU A 647 -68.21 -14.77 34.81
N LEU A 648 -68.39 -14.94 33.49
CA LEU A 648 -69.71 -15.06 32.86
C LEU A 648 -70.45 -16.31 33.35
N GLU A 649 -69.77 -17.46 33.41
CA GLU A 649 -70.30 -18.69 34.03
C GLU A 649 -70.78 -18.45 35.48
N ARG A 650 -70.02 -17.66 36.26
CA ARG A 650 -70.38 -17.27 37.63
C ARG A 650 -71.53 -16.27 37.72
N GLU A 651 -71.65 -15.36 36.76
CA GLU A 651 -72.76 -14.41 36.68
C GLU A 651 -74.04 -15.12 36.23
N GLU A 652 -73.97 -16.07 35.30
CA GLU A 652 -75.05 -16.97 34.92
C GLU A 652 -75.49 -17.88 36.08
N GLU A 653 -74.55 -18.50 36.81
CA GLU A 653 -74.83 -19.22 38.07
C GLU A 653 -75.63 -18.33 39.04
N MET A 654 -75.19 -17.08 39.28
CA MET A 654 -75.89 -16.15 40.17
C MET A 654 -77.27 -15.74 39.65
N CYS A 655 -77.45 -15.49 38.35
CA CYS A 655 -78.77 -15.20 37.77
C CYS A 655 -79.74 -16.37 38.00
N ILE A 656 -79.29 -17.61 37.76
CA ILE A 656 -80.05 -18.83 38.03
C ILE A 656 -80.40 -18.96 39.53
N PHE A 657 -79.51 -18.55 40.44
CA PHE A 657 -79.82 -18.53 41.87
C PHE A 657 -80.83 -17.43 42.24
N TYR A 658 -80.72 -16.22 41.69
CA TYR A 658 -81.73 -15.16 41.92
C TYR A 658 -83.11 -15.56 41.39
N GLU A 659 -83.21 -16.19 40.23
CA GLU A 659 -84.49 -16.72 39.72
C GLU A 659 -85.06 -17.80 40.63
N LYS A 660 -84.23 -18.75 41.10
CA LYS A 660 -84.66 -19.78 42.08
C LYS A 660 -85.15 -19.17 43.39
N VAL A 661 -84.45 -18.17 43.93
CA VAL A 661 -84.86 -17.46 45.16
C VAL A 661 -86.17 -16.70 44.93
N ASN A 662 -86.32 -16.00 43.81
CA ASN A 662 -87.57 -15.29 43.48
C ASN A 662 -88.77 -16.25 43.34
N VAL A 663 -88.57 -17.43 42.73
CA VAL A 663 -89.61 -18.47 42.63
C VAL A 663 -89.93 -19.06 44.00
N GLN A 664 -88.93 -19.30 44.85
CA GLN A 664 -89.13 -19.77 46.23
C GLN A 664 -89.83 -18.72 47.10
N GLU A 665 -89.48 -17.44 46.99
CA GLU A 665 -90.21 -16.35 47.64
C GLU A 665 -91.65 -16.24 47.15
N GLY A 666 -91.92 -16.46 45.85
CA GLY A 666 -93.27 -16.56 45.31
C GLY A 666 -94.07 -17.67 46.01
N LEU A 667 -93.56 -18.90 45.97
CA LEU A 667 -94.19 -20.06 46.62
C LEU A 667 -94.38 -19.88 48.14
N ILE A 668 -93.46 -19.20 48.82
CA ILE A 668 -93.59 -18.88 50.25
C ILE A 668 -94.67 -17.82 50.49
N ARG A 669 -94.82 -16.81 49.61
CA ARG A 669 -95.89 -15.81 49.72
C ARG A 669 -97.25 -16.43 49.44
N ASP A 670 -97.36 -17.25 48.40
CA ASP A 670 -98.59 -17.96 48.04
C ASP A 670 -99.00 -18.92 49.18
N GLY A 671 -98.06 -19.73 49.69
CA GLY A 671 -98.29 -20.60 50.85
C GLY A 671 -98.61 -19.85 52.14
N ASN A 672 -98.06 -18.65 52.35
CA ASN A 672 -98.44 -17.79 53.48
C ASN A 672 -99.86 -17.24 53.35
N ILE A 673 -100.33 -16.96 52.13
CA ILE A 673 -101.73 -16.53 51.87
C ILE A 673 -102.69 -17.71 52.10
N GLU A 674 -102.35 -18.92 51.64
CA GLU A 674 -103.13 -20.13 51.93
C GLU A 674 -103.17 -20.43 53.44
N MET A 675 -102.03 -20.31 54.13
CA MET A 675 -101.97 -20.45 55.60
C MET A 675 -102.82 -19.40 56.32
N GLN A 676 -102.80 -18.13 55.89
CA GLN A 676 -103.64 -17.08 56.46
C GLN A 676 -105.13 -17.36 56.25
N ALA A 677 -105.53 -17.83 55.07
CA ALA A 677 -106.92 -18.24 54.82
C ALA A 677 -107.36 -19.40 55.72
N LEU A 678 -106.49 -20.39 55.96
CA LEU A 678 -106.74 -21.51 56.87
C LEU A 678 -106.74 -21.09 58.35
N GLU A 679 -105.93 -20.09 58.73
CA GLU A 679 -105.96 -19.48 60.07
C GLU A 679 -107.25 -18.68 60.29
N GLU A 680 -107.71 -17.92 59.29
CA GLU A 680 -109.00 -17.21 59.30
C GLU A 680 -110.19 -18.19 59.37
N GLU A 681 -110.19 -19.27 58.57
CA GLU A 681 -111.19 -20.33 58.65
C GLU A 681 -111.18 -21.01 60.02
N THR A 682 -109.99 -21.32 60.56
CA THR A 682 -109.83 -21.88 61.91
C THR A 682 -110.37 -20.93 62.98
N CYS A 683 -110.15 -19.62 62.84
CA CYS A 683 -110.71 -18.62 63.75
C CYS A 683 -112.24 -18.54 63.65
N CYS A 684 -112.80 -18.61 62.44
CA CYS A 684 -114.24 -18.68 62.23
C CYS A 684 -114.85 -19.93 62.87
N LEU A 685 -114.24 -21.11 62.64
CA LEU A 685 -114.67 -22.37 63.24
C LEU A 685 -114.54 -22.34 64.77
N GLN A 686 -113.50 -21.73 65.33
CA GLN A 686 -113.39 -21.54 66.78
C GLN A 686 -114.46 -20.59 67.34
N MET A 687 -114.83 -19.54 66.61
CA MET A 687 -115.90 -18.62 67.02
C MET A 687 -117.28 -19.28 66.98
N ILE A 688 -117.57 -20.06 65.93
CA ILE A 688 -118.76 -20.91 65.85
C ILE A 688 -118.78 -21.91 67.02
N THR A 689 -117.67 -22.61 67.27
CA THR A 689 -117.54 -23.56 68.38
C THR A 689 -117.86 -22.90 69.74
N LYS A 690 -117.31 -21.71 70.01
CA LYS A 690 -117.55 -20.95 71.24
C LYS A 690 -119.01 -20.49 71.38
N GLU A 691 -119.67 -20.18 70.27
CA GLU A 691 -121.09 -19.83 70.24
C GLU A 691 -121.99 -21.05 70.50
N GLU A 692 -121.68 -22.21 69.92
CA GLU A 692 -122.36 -23.48 70.23
C GLU A 692 -122.14 -23.93 71.69
N GLU A 693 -120.93 -23.73 72.23
CA GLU A 693 -120.66 -23.90 73.67
C GLU A 693 -121.51 -22.94 74.52
N ARG A 694 -121.67 -21.69 74.09
CA ARG A 694 -122.53 -20.69 74.78
C ARG A 694 -124.00 -21.08 74.71
N GLN A 695 -124.50 -21.53 73.57
CA GLN A 695 -125.88 -21.97 73.38
C GLN A 695 -126.18 -23.25 74.18
N THR A 696 -125.31 -24.25 74.13
CA THR A 696 -125.46 -25.47 74.95
C THR A 696 -125.35 -25.17 76.45
N ALA A 697 -124.49 -24.23 76.87
CA ALA A 697 -124.45 -23.75 78.25
C ALA A 697 -125.72 -22.98 78.67
N LEU A 698 -126.33 -22.20 77.78
CA LEU A 698 -127.61 -21.52 78.01
C LEU A 698 -128.74 -22.55 78.16
N SER A 699 -128.85 -23.51 77.24
CA SER A 699 -129.82 -24.61 77.31
C SER A 699 -129.66 -25.44 78.59
N ARG A 700 -128.42 -25.75 79.01
CA ARG A 700 -128.15 -26.41 80.31
C ARG A 700 -128.62 -25.58 81.52
N LYS A 701 -128.62 -24.25 81.45
CA LYS A 701 -129.18 -23.35 82.49
C LYS A 701 -130.70 -23.25 82.45
N LEU A 702 -131.32 -23.48 81.29
CA LEU A 702 -132.78 -23.50 81.13
C LEU A 702 -133.40 -24.83 81.61
N VAL A 703 -132.70 -25.96 81.50
CA VAL A 703 -133.19 -27.29 81.96
C VAL A 703 -133.69 -27.30 83.42
N PRO A 704 -133.00 -26.71 84.42
CA PRO A 704 -133.55 -26.58 85.77
C PRO A 704 -134.84 -25.75 85.84
N CYS A 705 -134.99 -24.71 85.02
CA CYS A 705 -136.21 -23.91 84.96
C CYS A 705 -137.34 -24.69 84.30
N GLN A 706 -137.05 -25.46 83.23
CA GLN A 706 -138.00 -26.39 82.63
C GLN A 706 -138.46 -27.45 83.64
N ARG A 707 -137.54 -28.10 84.37
CA ARG A 707 -137.89 -29.07 85.43
C ARG A 707 -138.70 -28.45 86.56
N ARG A 708 -138.45 -27.19 86.90
CA ARG A 708 -139.26 -26.46 87.88
C ARG A 708 -140.67 -26.18 87.34
N LEU A 709 -140.79 -25.78 86.07
CA LEU A 709 -142.07 -25.61 85.37
C LEU A 709 -142.81 -26.95 85.15
N GLU A 710 -142.10 -28.07 85.01
CA GLU A 710 -142.68 -29.42 85.00
C GLU A 710 -143.16 -29.83 86.41
N GLY A 711 -142.44 -29.44 87.46
CA GLY A 711 -142.88 -29.57 88.86
C GLY A 711 -144.08 -28.68 89.22
N GLU A 712 -144.09 -27.44 88.75
CA GLU A 712 -145.21 -26.51 88.88
C GLU A 712 -146.40 -26.99 88.04
N SER A 713 -146.18 -27.51 86.83
CA SER A 713 -147.21 -28.09 85.97
C SER A 713 -147.81 -29.36 86.57
N THR A 714 -147.00 -30.26 87.14
CA THR A 714 -147.50 -31.46 87.82
C THR A 714 -148.22 -31.12 89.13
N MET A 715 -147.75 -30.12 89.89
CA MET A 715 -148.49 -29.57 91.04
C MET A 715 -149.82 -28.97 90.59
N LEU A 716 -149.82 -28.15 89.55
CA LEU A 716 -151.03 -27.58 88.94
C LEU A 716 -151.94 -28.65 88.33
N GLN A 717 -151.40 -29.80 87.91
CA GLN A 717 -152.17 -30.92 87.37
C GLN A 717 -152.79 -31.77 88.50
N ILE A 718 -152.14 -31.86 89.67
CA ILE A 718 -152.73 -32.39 90.91
C ILE A 718 -153.83 -31.43 91.40
N GLN A 719 -153.54 -30.14 91.51
CA GLN A 719 -154.55 -29.12 91.85
C GLN A 719 -155.67 -29.06 90.80
N LEU A 720 -155.39 -29.34 89.53
CA LEU A 720 -156.42 -29.48 88.49
C LEU A 720 -157.20 -30.78 88.64
N SER A 721 -156.64 -31.85 89.23
CA SER A 721 -157.43 -33.04 89.59
C SER A 721 -158.33 -32.78 90.79
N GLU A 722 -157.84 -32.16 91.87
CA GLU A 722 -158.65 -31.71 93.01
C GLU A 722 -159.73 -30.70 92.59
N CYS A 723 -159.36 -29.74 91.73
CA CYS A 723 -160.29 -28.79 91.13
C CYS A 723 -161.17 -29.42 90.04
N LYS A 724 -160.87 -30.62 89.52
CA LYS A 724 -161.76 -31.41 88.63
C LYS A 724 -162.71 -32.29 89.41
N GLU A 725 -162.36 -32.75 90.60
CA GLU A 725 -163.33 -33.33 91.53
C GLU A 725 -164.33 -32.25 91.95
N ARG A 726 -163.85 -31.04 92.31
CA ARG A 726 -164.72 -29.87 92.47
C ARG A 726 -165.41 -29.43 91.17
N MET A 727 -164.79 -29.61 90.00
CA MET A 727 -165.45 -29.33 88.71
C MET A 727 -166.56 -30.34 88.44
N LEU A 728 -166.45 -31.60 88.86
CA LEU A 728 -167.55 -32.59 88.77
C LEU A 728 -168.66 -32.32 89.81
N GLU A 729 -168.33 -31.69 90.94
CA GLU A 729 -169.32 -31.13 91.87
C GLU A 729 -170.02 -29.89 91.27
N LEU A 730 -169.31 -29.08 90.48
CA LEU A 730 -169.80 -27.82 89.90
C LEU A 730 -170.37 -27.95 88.47
N GLU A 731 -170.01 -28.97 87.69
CA GLU A 731 -170.55 -29.31 86.36
C GLU A 731 -171.99 -29.79 86.51
N LYS A 732 -172.29 -30.52 87.60
CA LYS A 732 -173.65 -30.74 88.11
C LYS A 732 -174.43 -29.45 88.45
N ALA A 733 -173.78 -28.30 88.39
CA ALA A 733 -174.36 -26.96 88.56
C ALA A 733 -174.01 -26.00 87.39
N LEU A 734 -173.48 -26.51 86.27
CA LEU A 734 -173.02 -25.74 85.10
C LEU A 734 -173.50 -26.32 83.75
N GLU A 735 -174.58 -27.12 83.76
CA GLU A 735 -175.23 -27.64 82.54
C GLU A 735 -176.02 -26.55 81.74
N ASP A 736 -175.53 -25.30 81.67
CA ASP A 736 -176.15 -24.19 80.91
C ASP A 736 -175.07 -23.22 80.32
N PRO A 737 -174.87 -23.13 78.97
CA PRO A 737 -173.62 -22.56 78.37
C PRO A 737 -173.76 -21.30 77.46
N GLY A 738 -172.66 -20.55 77.21
CA GLY A 738 -172.61 -19.56 76.10
C GLY A 738 -171.37 -18.62 75.89
N GLN A 739 -170.37 -19.07 75.11
CA GLN A 739 -169.71 -18.41 73.91
C GLN A 739 -169.12 -16.94 73.90
N GLU A 740 -168.22 -16.47 72.98
CA GLU A 740 -167.13 -17.02 72.09
C GLU A 740 -166.35 -15.93 71.23
N ASN A 741 -165.22 -16.28 70.55
CA ASN A 741 -164.56 -15.73 69.30
C ASN A 741 -163.62 -14.46 69.23
N ARG A 742 -162.75 -14.12 68.20
CA ARG A 742 -161.82 -14.78 67.16
C ARG A 742 -161.67 -13.95 65.79
N ALA A 743 -160.52 -13.94 65.01
CA ALA A 743 -160.13 -12.90 63.95
C ALA A 743 -159.37 -13.31 62.58
N ARG A 744 -159.05 -12.41 61.55
CA ARG A 744 -158.37 -12.70 60.19
C ARG A 744 -157.86 -11.56 59.13
N GLU A 745 -157.36 -11.86 57.86
CA GLU A 745 -156.53 -11.04 56.82
C GLU A 745 -156.65 -11.26 55.20
N LEU A 746 -156.13 -10.39 54.23
CA LEU A 746 -156.01 -10.44 52.64
C LEU A 746 -155.15 -9.25 51.93
N GLU A 747 -154.86 -8.91 50.59
CA GLU A 747 -154.51 -9.48 49.18
C GLU A 747 -154.14 -8.38 48.01
N GLY A 748 -153.77 -8.63 46.67
CA GLY A 748 -153.38 -7.59 45.56
C GLY A 748 -153.03 -7.94 44.00
N ASN A 749 -152.77 -7.00 43.00
CA ASN A 749 -152.48 -7.23 41.48
C ASN A 749 -151.87 -6.10 40.45
N ASP A 750 -151.84 -6.24 39.05
CA ASP A 750 -150.84 -5.68 37.97
C ASP A 750 -151.29 -5.07 36.49
N PRO A 751 -150.42 -4.60 35.47
CA PRO A 751 -150.68 -3.69 34.24
C PRO A 751 -150.41 -4.06 32.66
N SER A 752 -150.13 -3.12 31.63
CA SER A 752 -150.21 -3.30 30.09
C SER A 752 -149.41 -2.36 29.03
N PRO A 753 -149.54 -2.38 27.64
CA PRO A 753 -148.46 -1.97 26.66
C PRO A 753 -148.42 -0.61 25.87
N VAL A 754 -149.37 0.35 25.92
CA VAL A 754 -149.28 1.61 25.10
C VAL A 754 -148.00 2.43 25.41
N GLU A 755 -147.51 2.26 26.62
CA GLU A 755 -146.30 2.87 27.18
C GLU A 755 -145.01 2.56 26.39
N LEU A 756 -144.98 1.47 25.60
CA LEU A 756 -143.81 1.13 24.78
C LEU A 756 -143.59 2.08 23.59
N ILE A 757 -144.64 2.59 22.95
CA ILE A 757 -144.47 3.37 21.71
C ILE A 757 -143.88 4.75 22.02
N GLN A 758 -144.38 5.41 23.07
CA GLN A 758 -143.79 6.67 23.58
C GLN A 758 -142.33 6.48 24.04
N LYS A 759 -141.92 5.25 24.39
CA LYS A 759 -140.54 4.94 24.76
C LYS A 759 -139.59 4.92 23.55
N ILE A 760 -140.09 4.61 22.35
CA ILE A 760 -139.27 4.48 21.14
C ILE A 760 -138.93 5.87 20.58
N GLU A 761 -139.91 6.76 20.43
CA GLU A 761 -139.70 8.13 19.94
C GLU A 761 -138.72 8.92 20.85
N GLN A 762 -138.76 8.68 22.17
CA GLN A 762 -137.81 9.23 23.14
C GLN A 762 -136.36 8.74 22.94
N LEU A 763 -136.18 7.53 22.40
CA LEU A 763 -134.85 6.94 22.16
C LEU A 763 -134.24 7.41 20.83
N GLU A 764 -135.05 7.71 19.81
CA GLU A 764 -134.57 8.23 18.53
C GLU A 764 -134.01 9.66 18.65
N VAL A 765 -134.69 10.55 19.38
CA VAL A 765 -134.16 11.90 19.67
C VAL A 765 -132.86 11.81 20.48
N GLY A 766 -132.83 10.94 21.50
CA GLY A 766 -131.62 10.69 22.30
C GLY A 766 -130.48 9.98 21.56
N LEU A 767 -130.72 9.47 20.35
CA LEU A 767 -129.68 8.93 19.47
C LEU A 767 -129.00 10.07 18.70
N ALA A 768 -129.78 10.99 18.11
CA ALA A 768 -129.24 12.14 17.36
C ALA A 768 -128.35 13.04 18.24
N GLU A 769 -128.79 13.36 19.46
CA GLU A 769 -127.97 14.12 20.43
C GLU A 769 -126.65 13.40 20.77
N ARG A 770 -126.61 12.07 20.70
CA ARG A 770 -125.41 11.27 20.96
C ARG A 770 -124.45 11.24 19.77
N GLU A 771 -124.93 11.41 18.54
CA GLU A 771 -124.10 11.45 17.34
C GLU A 771 -123.35 12.79 17.21
N GLU A 772 -123.98 13.93 17.50
CA GLU A 772 -123.27 15.23 17.56
C GLU A 772 -122.20 15.23 18.66
N LEU A 773 -122.52 14.74 19.86
CA LEU A 773 -121.56 14.58 20.97
C LEU A 773 -120.40 13.60 20.66
N LEU A 774 -120.54 12.73 19.66
CA LEU A 774 -119.49 11.84 19.20
C LEU A 774 -118.55 12.58 18.23
N LEU A 775 -119.11 13.32 17.28
CA LEU A 775 -118.35 14.16 16.34
C LEU A 775 -117.49 15.24 17.04
N GLU A 776 -118.03 15.90 18.08
CA GLU A 776 -117.24 16.83 18.90
C GLU A 776 -116.06 16.12 19.58
N LYS A 777 -116.28 14.91 20.11
CA LYS A 777 -115.25 14.12 20.79
C LYS A 777 -114.21 13.56 19.85
N ASP A 778 -114.56 13.19 18.62
CA ASP A 778 -113.61 12.79 17.59
C ASP A 778 -112.72 13.96 17.16
N LEU A 779 -113.27 15.18 17.05
CA LEU A 779 -112.48 16.39 16.76
C LEU A 779 -111.50 16.71 17.90
N VAL A 780 -111.92 16.58 19.16
CA VAL A 780 -111.05 16.72 20.34
C VAL A 780 -110.02 15.60 20.38
N PHE A 781 -110.40 14.36 20.07
CA PHE A 781 -109.50 13.20 20.01
C PHE A 781 -108.43 13.38 18.93
N GLU A 782 -108.76 13.96 17.76
CA GLU A 782 -107.77 14.24 16.72
C GLU A 782 -106.76 15.31 17.17
N GLN A 783 -107.22 16.39 17.85
CA GLN A 783 -106.32 17.40 18.42
C GLN A 783 -105.43 16.82 19.53
N VAL A 784 -106.00 16.06 20.46
CA VAL A 784 -105.25 15.37 21.54
C VAL A 784 -104.26 14.37 20.95
N THR A 785 -104.63 13.66 19.88
CA THR A 785 -103.74 12.72 19.17
C THR A 785 -102.59 13.46 18.49
N ARG A 786 -102.84 14.56 17.77
CA ARG A 786 -101.78 15.40 17.16
C ARG A 786 -100.85 16.01 18.22
N LEU A 787 -101.37 16.43 19.37
CA LEU A 787 -100.57 16.92 20.50
C LEU A 787 -99.76 15.78 21.16
N SER A 788 -100.38 14.63 21.41
CA SER A 788 -99.72 13.43 21.94
C SER A 788 -98.60 12.95 21.02
N GLN A 789 -98.81 12.94 19.71
CA GLN A 789 -97.80 12.62 18.71
C GLN A 789 -96.65 13.63 18.71
N ARG A 790 -96.92 14.95 18.81
CA ARG A 790 -95.86 15.97 18.96
C ARG A 790 -95.06 15.80 20.24
N ILE A 791 -95.71 15.54 21.38
CA ILE A 791 -95.05 15.29 22.66
C ILE A 791 -94.22 14.00 22.59
N ARG A 792 -94.77 12.94 22.00
CA ARG A 792 -94.08 11.65 21.81
C ARG A 792 -92.86 11.80 20.91
N ALA A 793 -92.97 12.45 19.75
CA ALA A 793 -91.83 12.74 18.87
C ALA A 793 -90.76 13.60 19.56
N LYS A 794 -91.15 14.61 20.35
CA LYS A 794 -90.21 15.40 21.16
C LYS A 794 -89.54 14.56 22.25
N ALA A 795 -90.26 13.61 22.84
CA ALA A 795 -89.73 12.68 23.83
C ALA A 795 -88.77 11.65 23.20
N GLU A 796 -89.12 11.03 22.05
CA GLU A 796 -88.23 10.12 21.31
C GLU A 796 -86.92 10.82 20.93
N ASN A 797 -86.99 12.03 20.38
CA ASN A 797 -85.79 12.83 20.08
C ASN A 797 -84.97 13.10 21.35
N GLY A 798 -85.64 13.46 22.46
CA GLY A 798 -85.01 13.67 23.76
C GLY A 798 -84.43 12.41 24.42
N LYS A 799 -84.90 11.19 24.08
CA LYS A 799 -84.30 9.94 24.59
C LYS A 799 -82.85 9.79 24.12
N GLN A 800 -82.53 10.21 22.90
CA GLN A 800 -81.17 10.12 22.36
C GLN A 800 -80.18 10.95 23.21
N ASP A 801 -80.56 12.18 23.57
CA ASP A 801 -79.76 13.08 24.40
C ASP A 801 -79.73 12.63 25.87
N THR A 802 -80.87 12.18 26.39
CA THR A 802 -80.98 11.67 27.76
C THR A 802 -80.15 10.39 27.95
N LEU A 803 -80.11 9.50 26.94
CA LEU A 803 -79.27 8.31 26.93
C LEU A 803 -77.78 8.67 26.85
N GLN A 804 -77.40 9.67 26.05
CA GLN A 804 -76.02 10.17 26.02
C GLN A 804 -75.60 10.79 27.36
N LEU A 805 -76.49 11.56 28.00
CA LEU A 805 -76.27 12.12 29.33
C LEU A 805 -76.14 11.01 30.38
N ALA A 806 -77.04 10.01 30.37
CA ALA A 806 -76.97 8.87 31.28
C ALA A 806 -75.69 8.05 31.10
N LYS A 807 -75.23 7.84 29.85
CA LYS A 807 -73.92 7.21 29.57
C LYS A 807 -72.76 8.04 30.14
N LYS A 808 -72.72 9.34 29.87
CA LYS A 808 -71.69 10.25 30.43
C LYS A 808 -71.71 10.29 31.97
N VAL A 809 -72.89 10.29 32.59
CA VAL A 809 -73.04 10.23 34.06
C VAL A 809 -72.57 8.88 34.61
N ASN A 810 -72.89 7.76 33.95
CA ASN A 810 -72.41 6.42 34.36
C ASN A 810 -70.89 6.27 34.17
N GLU A 811 -70.32 6.82 33.10
CA GLU A 811 -68.86 6.88 32.91
C GLU A 811 -68.18 7.72 33.99
N LEU A 812 -68.72 8.89 34.32
CA LEU A 812 -68.20 9.73 35.41
C LEU A 812 -68.36 9.04 36.77
N GLN A 813 -69.50 8.42 37.06
CA GLN A 813 -69.70 7.65 38.28
C GLN A 813 -68.78 6.42 38.35
N GLY A 814 -68.49 5.79 37.21
CA GLY A 814 -67.49 4.73 37.07
C GLY A 814 -66.08 5.22 37.42
N ARG A 815 -65.63 6.32 36.79
CA ARG A 815 -64.34 6.97 37.09
C ARG A 815 -64.23 7.41 38.56
N ILE A 816 -65.32 7.93 39.14
CA ILE A 816 -65.40 8.28 40.56
C ILE A 816 -65.25 7.02 41.43
N LYS A 817 -66.07 5.98 41.21
CA LYS A 817 -65.98 4.70 41.94
C LYS A 817 -64.59 4.07 41.84
N GLU A 818 -63.96 4.13 40.67
CA GLU A 818 -62.62 3.61 40.45
C GLU A 818 -61.55 4.46 41.16
N SER A 819 -61.66 5.80 41.10
CA SER A 819 -60.81 6.71 41.87
C SER A 819 -60.97 6.51 43.38
N THR A 820 -62.20 6.30 43.88
CA THR A 820 -62.47 5.95 45.28
C THR A 820 -61.85 4.61 45.65
N ARG A 821 -61.91 3.58 44.80
CA ARG A 821 -61.22 2.30 45.04
C ARG A 821 -59.70 2.47 45.10
N ARG A 822 -59.09 3.23 44.18
CA ARG A 822 -57.65 3.52 44.20
C ARG A 822 -57.26 4.32 45.45
N MET A 823 -58.08 5.30 45.85
CA MET A 823 -57.89 6.07 47.07
C MET A 823 -58.02 5.20 48.33
N MET A 824 -59.01 4.31 48.40
CA MET A 824 -59.16 3.33 49.48
C MET A 824 -57.98 2.36 49.53
N ALA A 825 -57.47 1.89 48.38
CA ALA A 825 -56.27 1.06 48.32
C ALA A 825 -55.04 1.81 48.87
N VAL A 826 -54.79 3.04 48.42
CA VAL A 826 -53.69 3.88 48.92
C VAL A 826 -53.85 4.22 50.41
N VAL A 827 -55.06 4.48 50.89
CA VAL A 827 -55.33 4.70 52.32
C VAL A 827 -55.11 3.42 53.14
N SER A 828 -55.47 2.25 52.61
CA SER A 828 -55.23 0.96 53.26
C SER A 828 -53.74 0.58 53.27
N GLU A 829 -53.00 0.87 52.19
CA GLU A 829 -51.55 0.70 52.18
C GLU A 829 -50.90 1.67 53.17
N LEU A 830 -51.29 2.95 53.16
CA LEU A 830 -50.78 3.95 54.10
C LEU A 830 -51.06 3.56 55.55
N SER A 831 -52.25 3.06 55.87
CA SER A 831 -52.58 2.60 57.22
C SER A 831 -51.78 1.36 57.62
N MET A 832 -51.51 0.42 56.70
CA MET A 832 -50.58 -0.68 56.94
C MET A 832 -49.14 -0.19 57.15
N ARG A 833 -48.62 0.72 56.31
CA ARG A 833 -47.27 1.30 56.49
C ARG A 833 -47.18 2.05 57.83
N GLN A 834 -48.22 2.79 58.21
CA GLN A 834 -48.29 3.52 59.47
C GLN A 834 -48.35 2.57 60.68
N ALA A 835 -49.12 1.49 60.59
CA ALA A 835 -49.15 0.44 61.62
C ALA A 835 -47.77 -0.23 61.76
N SER A 836 -47.13 -0.64 60.66
CA SER A 836 -45.77 -1.21 60.69
C SER A 836 -44.72 -0.22 61.19
N ALA A 837 -44.86 1.07 60.89
CA ALA A 837 -43.97 2.10 61.45
C ALA A 837 -44.19 2.28 62.97
N MET A 838 -45.43 2.19 63.45
CA MET A 838 -45.74 2.24 64.88
C MET A 838 -45.24 0.99 65.61
N THR A 839 -45.39 -0.22 65.06
CA THR A 839 -44.85 -1.44 65.69
C THR A 839 -43.33 -1.41 65.71
N LEU A 840 -42.66 -1.03 64.62
CA LEU A 840 -41.19 -0.89 64.60
C LEU A 840 -40.69 0.21 65.54
N GLN A 841 -41.44 1.31 65.72
CA GLN A 841 -41.10 2.35 66.70
C GLN A 841 -41.35 1.89 68.14
N GLN A 842 -42.32 1.02 68.39
CA GLN A 842 -42.53 0.39 69.69
C GLN A 842 -41.44 -0.64 69.99
N GLU A 843 -41.12 -1.53 69.04
CA GLU A 843 -40.02 -2.49 69.14
C GLU A 843 -38.69 -1.76 69.40
N LEU A 844 -38.40 -0.65 68.71
CA LEU A 844 -37.22 0.17 68.99
C LEU A 844 -37.21 0.65 70.45
N LYS A 845 -38.30 1.25 70.95
CA LYS A 845 -38.38 1.71 72.34
C LYS A 845 -38.27 0.59 73.37
N GLU A 846 -38.84 -0.59 73.08
CA GLU A 846 -38.73 -1.76 73.93
C GLU A 846 -37.29 -2.31 73.95
N ARG A 847 -36.57 -2.26 72.81
CA ARG A 847 -35.16 -2.65 72.72
C ARG A 847 -34.23 -1.60 73.34
N GLU A 848 -34.51 -0.31 73.19
CA GLU A 848 -33.81 0.79 73.86
C GLU A 848 -33.98 0.67 75.39
N LEU A 849 -35.21 0.49 75.88
CA LEU A 849 -35.49 0.35 77.31
C LEU A 849 -34.94 -0.97 77.89
N PHE A 850 -34.90 -2.05 77.09
CA PHE A 850 -34.20 -3.28 77.44
C PHE A 850 -32.69 -3.03 77.56
N LEU A 851 -32.05 -2.38 76.57
CA LEU A 851 -30.62 -2.04 76.62
C LEU A 851 -30.29 -1.11 77.79
N ASP A 852 -31.09 -0.09 78.08
CA ASP A 852 -30.94 0.77 79.26
C ASP A 852 -31.09 -0.03 80.57
N THR A 853 -31.88 -1.11 80.56
CA THR A 853 -32.00 -2.02 81.71
C THR A 853 -30.77 -2.94 81.81
N CYS A 854 -30.25 -3.44 80.69
CA CYS A 854 -29.00 -4.19 80.63
C CYS A 854 -27.81 -3.36 81.12
N HIS A 855 -27.66 -2.12 80.65
CA HIS A 855 -26.63 -1.19 81.11
C HIS A 855 -26.76 -0.93 82.62
N ARG A 856 -27.96 -0.62 83.13
CA ARG A 856 -28.17 -0.40 84.57
C ARG A 856 -27.91 -1.64 85.43
N ARG A 857 -28.13 -2.86 84.93
CA ARG A 857 -27.72 -4.11 85.61
C ARG A 857 -26.19 -4.26 85.61
N LEU A 858 -25.55 -4.01 84.47
CA LEU A 858 -24.10 -4.09 84.29
C LEU A 858 -23.37 -3.07 85.19
N ASP A 859 -23.85 -1.82 85.25
CA ASP A 859 -23.37 -0.77 86.15
C ASP A 859 -23.51 -1.15 87.65
N GLN A 860 -24.48 -2.01 87.97
CA GLN A 860 -24.70 -2.57 89.32
C GLN A 860 -23.90 -3.86 89.57
N GLY A 861 -23.08 -4.31 88.60
CA GLY A 861 -22.29 -5.55 88.70
C GLY A 861 -23.10 -6.83 88.50
N LEU A 862 -24.34 -6.74 88.01
CA LEU A 862 -25.23 -7.87 87.72
C LEU A 862 -25.14 -8.27 86.23
N PRO A 863 -25.50 -9.52 85.87
CA PRO A 863 -25.56 -9.95 84.48
C PRO A 863 -26.51 -9.07 83.63
N PRO A 864 -26.21 -8.82 82.35
CA PRO A 864 -26.99 -7.89 81.53
C PRO A 864 -28.45 -8.32 81.30
N SER A 865 -28.75 -9.61 81.27
CA SER A 865 -30.12 -10.14 81.19
C SER A 865 -30.28 -11.39 82.04
N GLU A 866 -31.53 -11.73 82.39
CA GLU A 866 -31.87 -12.95 83.13
C GLU A 866 -31.60 -14.22 82.32
N ASP A 867 -31.71 -14.19 80.99
CA ASP A 867 -31.33 -15.32 80.14
C ASP A 867 -29.82 -15.61 80.22
N LEU A 868 -28.99 -14.55 80.15
CA LEU A 868 -27.53 -14.66 80.32
C LEU A 868 -27.15 -15.07 81.75
N GLU A 869 -27.93 -14.66 82.76
CA GLU A 869 -27.77 -15.13 84.12
C GLU A 869 -28.09 -16.63 84.26
N LEU A 870 -29.16 -17.11 83.62
CA LEU A 870 -29.54 -18.53 83.61
C LEU A 870 -28.53 -19.40 82.85
N GLU A 871 -27.98 -18.92 81.73
CA GLU A 871 -26.87 -19.56 81.02
C GLU A 871 -25.60 -19.61 81.87
N TRP A 872 -25.22 -18.51 82.52
CA TRP A 872 -24.08 -18.47 83.45
C TRP A 872 -24.27 -19.43 84.65
N GLN A 873 -25.47 -19.46 85.23
CA GLN A 873 -25.83 -20.43 86.26
C GLN A 873 -25.85 -21.87 85.73
N HIS A 874 -26.11 -22.12 84.45
CA HIS A 874 -25.98 -23.45 83.83
C HIS A 874 -24.50 -23.86 83.72
N ILE A 875 -23.64 -22.97 83.21
CA ILE A 875 -22.20 -23.20 83.09
C ILE A 875 -21.58 -23.51 84.47
N LEU A 876 -21.91 -22.72 85.51
CA LEU A 876 -21.46 -22.98 86.88
C LEU A 876 -21.94 -24.33 87.43
N ARG A 877 -23.19 -24.73 87.15
CA ARG A 877 -23.70 -26.06 87.52
C ARG A 877 -23.00 -27.19 86.76
N ASP A 878 -22.59 -26.96 85.51
CA ASP A 878 -21.82 -27.93 84.73
C ASP A 878 -20.36 -28.04 85.17
N GLU A 879 -19.75 -26.96 85.66
CA GLU A 879 -18.44 -27.00 86.31
C GLU A 879 -18.52 -27.73 87.66
N GLN A 880 -19.52 -27.43 88.49
CA GLN A 880 -19.76 -28.13 89.76
C GLN A 880 -20.03 -29.63 89.55
N ARG A 881 -20.83 -30.00 88.53
CA ARG A 881 -21.00 -31.42 88.15
C ARG A 881 -19.68 -32.06 87.76
N ARG A 882 -18.92 -31.46 86.84
CA ARG A 882 -17.60 -31.99 86.42
C ARG A 882 -16.61 -32.13 87.59
N GLN A 883 -16.68 -31.26 88.60
CA GLN A 883 -15.87 -31.38 89.82
C GLN A 883 -16.36 -32.52 90.74
N ALA A 884 -17.68 -32.71 90.88
CA ALA A 884 -18.25 -33.82 91.63
C ALA A 884 -17.96 -35.18 90.97
N ASP A 885 -18.18 -35.30 89.66
CA ASP A 885 -17.87 -36.48 88.84
C ASP A 885 -16.39 -36.88 88.90
N GLN A 886 -15.50 -35.92 89.20
CA GLN A 886 -14.07 -36.16 89.40
C GLN A 886 -13.80 -36.71 90.79
N GLN A 887 -14.34 -36.07 91.84
CA GLN A 887 -14.22 -36.52 93.23
C GLN A 887 -14.86 -37.90 93.48
N GLU A 888 -15.93 -38.24 92.76
CA GLU A 888 -16.56 -39.56 92.85
C GLU A 888 -15.67 -40.66 92.24
N LYS A 889 -14.98 -40.39 91.12
CA LYS A 889 -13.98 -41.31 90.55
C LYS A 889 -12.80 -41.52 91.50
N ASP A 890 -12.29 -40.44 92.09
CA ASP A 890 -11.17 -40.51 93.04
C ASP A 890 -11.55 -41.38 94.26
N ARG A 891 -12.81 -41.29 94.75
CA ARG A 891 -13.34 -42.18 95.81
C ARG A 891 -13.52 -43.63 95.37
N LEU A 892 -13.98 -43.89 94.15
CA LEU A 892 -14.15 -45.26 93.64
C LEU A 892 -12.80 -45.97 93.55
N VAL A 893 -11.70 -45.26 93.25
CA VAL A 893 -10.34 -45.81 93.32
C VAL A 893 -9.95 -46.15 94.77
N GLU A 894 -10.22 -45.29 95.76
CA GLU A 894 -9.99 -45.63 97.17
C GLU A 894 -10.81 -46.84 97.65
N GLU A 895 -12.03 -47.03 97.13
CA GLU A 895 -12.88 -48.17 97.49
C GLU A 895 -12.48 -49.47 96.77
N GLU A 896 -11.93 -49.40 95.56
CA GLU A 896 -11.27 -50.55 94.92
C GLU A 896 -10.01 -50.98 95.68
N GLU A 897 -9.17 -50.04 96.15
CA GLU A 897 -8.01 -50.38 97.00
C GLU A 897 -8.42 -51.06 98.31
N ARG A 898 -9.52 -50.62 98.95
CA ARG A 898 -10.06 -51.23 100.18
C ARG A 898 -10.72 -52.60 99.95
N SER A 899 -11.06 -52.93 98.70
CA SER A 899 -11.75 -54.18 98.35
C SER A 899 -10.82 -55.37 98.10
N GLN A 900 -9.49 -55.15 98.10
CA GLN A 900 -8.49 -56.22 98.05
C GLN A 900 -8.28 -56.88 99.42
N LEU A 901 -8.49 -58.19 99.50
CA LEU A 901 -7.99 -58.98 100.64
C LEU A 901 -6.47 -59.19 100.55
N PRO A 902 -5.77 -59.42 101.67
CA PRO A 902 -4.35 -59.79 101.70
C PRO A 902 -3.97 -61.09 100.94
N SER A 903 -4.96 -61.81 100.39
CA SER A 903 -4.79 -62.96 99.49
C SER A 903 -4.87 -62.60 97.99
N GLY A 904 -5.02 -61.31 97.64
CA GLY A 904 -5.08 -60.84 96.25
C GLY A 904 -6.41 -61.07 95.53
N VAL A 905 -7.48 -61.38 96.28
CA VAL A 905 -8.83 -61.62 95.73
C VAL A 905 -9.77 -60.50 96.18
N TYR A 906 -10.45 -59.87 95.21
CA TYR A 906 -11.48 -58.87 95.45
C TYR A 906 -12.78 -59.51 95.99
N THR A 907 -13.45 -58.82 96.91
CA THR A 907 -14.72 -59.28 97.51
C THR A 907 -15.75 -58.15 97.56
N THR A 908 -16.89 -58.35 96.90
CA THR A 908 -18.05 -57.44 96.91
C THR A 908 -19.01 -57.70 98.09
N ALA A 909 -18.58 -58.43 99.12
CA ALA A 909 -19.40 -58.76 100.28
C ALA A 909 -19.23 -57.74 101.43
N GLU A 910 -20.26 -56.93 101.68
CA GLU A 910 -20.31 -56.00 102.81
C GLU A 910 -20.07 -56.73 104.16
N ALA A 911 -19.11 -56.24 104.95
CA ALA A 911 -18.79 -56.79 106.27
C ALA A 911 -19.92 -56.49 107.28
N ARG A 912 -20.75 -57.51 107.57
CA ARG A 912 -21.90 -57.37 108.47
C ARG A 912 -21.50 -57.02 109.91
N PRO A 913 -22.01 -55.90 110.50
CA PRO A 913 -21.77 -55.57 111.90
C PRO A 913 -22.49 -56.54 112.84
N ASN A 914 -21.75 -57.51 113.40
CA ASN A 914 -22.31 -58.58 114.25
C ASN A 914 -22.68 -58.13 115.68
N ALA A 915 -22.54 -56.85 116.03
CA ALA A 915 -23.00 -56.27 117.28
C ALA A 915 -23.36 -54.79 117.12
N TYR A 916 -24.30 -54.30 117.93
CA TYR A 916 -24.63 -52.88 118.05
C TYR A 916 -24.14 -52.34 119.40
N ILE A 917 -23.64 -51.10 119.40
CA ILE A 917 -23.13 -50.41 120.59
C ILE A 917 -24.01 -49.16 120.81
N PRO A 918 -24.93 -49.17 121.80
CA PRO A 918 -25.73 -47.99 122.12
C PRO A 918 -24.87 -46.87 122.68
N LEU A 919 -24.98 -45.66 122.09
CA LEU A 919 -24.18 -44.47 122.43
C LEU A 919 -24.60 -43.78 123.75
N GLY A 920 -24.99 -44.56 124.78
CA GLY A 920 -25.58 -44.04 126.02
C GLY A 920 -25.10 -44.65 127.34
N ASP A 921 -24.45 -45.82 127.32
CA ASP A 921 -23.85 -46.45 128.51
C ASP A 921 -22.34 -46.16 128.55
N THR A 922 -21.78 -45.86 129.74
CA THR A 922 -20.37 -45.43 129.91
C THR A 922 -19.31 -46.53 129.73
N LEU A 923 -19.69 -47.78 129.45
CA LEU A 923 -18.78 -48.81 128.92
C LEU A 923 -19.46 -49.61 127.79
N PRO A 924 -18.84 -49.71 126.60
CA PRO A 924 -19.44 -50.36 125.43
C PRO A 924 -19.29 -51.89 125.47
N LEU A 925 -20.14 -52.57 126.23
CA LEU A 925 -20.27 -54.03 126.17
C LEU A 925 -21.28 -54.43 125.07
N PRO A 926 -20.87 -55.16 124.01
CA PRO A 926 -21.76 -55.53 122.91
C PRO A 926 -22.82 -56.52 123.38
N LYS A 927 -24.09 -56.21 123.09
CA LYS A 927 -25.24 -57.07 123.38
C LYS A 927 -25.73 -57.70 122.06
N PRO A 928 -25.98 -59.03 122.00
CA PRO A 928 -26.57 -59.64 120.81
C PRO A 928 -28.00 -59.13 120.60
N TYR A 929 -28.42 -59.01 119.35
CA TYR A 929 -29.81 -58.68 119.03
C TYR A 929 -30.75 -59.78 119.56
N GLY A 930 -31.82 -59.37 120.25
CA GLY A 930 -32.90 -60.27 120.65
C GLY A 930 -33.78 -60.68 119.45
N ALA A 931 -34.92 -61.33 119.73
CA ALA A 931 -35.81 -61.92 118.73
C ALA A 931 -36.51 -60.93 117.75
N LEU A 932 -36.10 -59.66 117.72
CA LEU A 932 -36.58 -58.60 116.84
C LEU A 932 -35.37 -57.91 116.18
N ALA A 933 -34.70 -58.63 115.27
CA ALA A 933 -33.61 -58.06 114.47
C ALA A 933 -34.17 -57.06 113.42
N PRO A 934 -33.52 -55.90 113.19
CA PRO A 934 -34.01 -54.92 112.22
C PRO A 934 -34.04 -55.47 110.78
N PHE A 935 -35.23 -55.57 110.18
CA PHE A 935 -35.43 -55.93 108.78
C PHE A 935 -35.32 -54.67 107.91
N LYS A 936 -34.43 -54.68 106.90
CA LYS A 936 -34.28 -53.59 105.91
C LYS A 936 -35.45 -53.65 104.92
N PRO A 937 -36.37 -52.64 104.87
CA PRO A 937 -37.49 -52.68 103.94
C PRO A 937 -37.02 -52.58 102.47
N SER A 938 -37.75 -53.24 101.57
CA SER A 938 -37.54 -53.17 100.12
C SER A 938 -38.26 -51.96 99.50
N GLU A 939 -37.68 -51.42 98.44
CA GLU A 939 -38.16 -50.19 97.78
C GLU A 939 -39.48 -50.40 96.98
N PRO A 940 -40.38 -49.40 96.92
CA PRO A 940 -41.67 -49.51 96.24
C PRO A 940 -41.57 -49.38 94.70
N GLY A 941 -42.27 -50.27 93.99
CA GLY A 941 -42.19 -50.42 92.53
C GLY A 941 -42.90 -49.37 91.66
N THR A 942 -42.49 -49.28 90.40
CA THR A 942 -42.56 -48.10 89.53
C THR A 942 -43.90 -47.83 88.80
N ASN A 943 -45.05 -48.28 89.31
CA ASN A 943 -46.32 -48.34 88.53
C ASN A 943 -47.52 -47.55 89.10
N ILE A 944 -47.40 -46.22 89.21
CA ILE A 944 -48.56 -45.32 89.40
C ILE A 944 -48.41 -44.05 88.53
N ARG A 945 -49.12 -43.96 87.41
CA ARG A 945 -49.33 -42.72 86.64
C ARG A 945 -50.69 -42.69 85.93
N HIS A 946 -51.19 -41.46 85.70
CA HIS A 946 -52.35 -41.08 84.86
C HIS A 946 -53.76 -41.24 85.48
N ILE A 947 -54.17 -40.24 86.26
CA ILE A 947 -55.58 -39.82 86.38
C ILE A 947 -55.67 -38.41 85.76
N ARG A 948 -56.58 -38.19 84.81
CA ARG A 948 -56.89 -36.85 84.28
C ARG A 948 -57.99 -36.19 85.12
N LYS A 949 -57.90 -34.87 85.33
CA LYS A 949 -58.97 -34.04 85.91
C LYS A 949 -59.78 -33.37 84.79
N PRO A 950 -61.09 -33.09 84.99
CA PRO A 950 -61.92 -32.38 84.02
C PRO A 950 -61.72 -30.86 84.08
N GLU A 951 -62.03 -30.18 82.98
CA GLU A 951 -61.98 -28.72 82.84
C GLU A 951 -63.39 -28.09 83.01
N PRO A 952 -63.53 -26.96 83.73
CA PRO A 952 -64.80 -26.23 83.85
C PRO A 952 -65.03 -25.28 82.67
N LYS A 953 -66.30 -25.05 82.30
CA LYS A 953 -66.68 -24.04 81.30
C LYS A 953 -66.68 -22.63 81.92
N PRO A 954 -66.27 -21.58 81.18
CA PRO A 954 -66.50 -20.19 81.57
C PRO A 954 -67.98 -19.78 81.44
N ILE A 955 -68.33 -18.65 82.05
CA ILE A 955 -69.69 -18.08 82.14
C ILE A 955 -69.75 -16.79 81.31
N GLU A 956 -70.89 -16.51 80.69
CA GLU A 956 -71.16 -15.25 79.97
C GLU A 956 -71.61 -14.14 80.94
N ILE A 957 -70.98 -12.96 80.84
CA ILE A 957 -71.50 -11.63 81.22
C ILE A 957 -70.96 -10.63 80.18
#